data_AF-A0A7H0LQ15-F1
#
_entry.id   AF-A0A7H0LQ15-F1
#
_cell.length_a   1.000
_cell.length_b   1.000
_cell.length_c   1.000
_cell.angle_alpha   90.00
_cell.angle_beta   90.00
_cell.angle_gamma   90.00
#
_symmetry.space_group_name_H-M   'P 1'
#
loop_
_entity.id
_entity.type
_entity.pdbx_description
1 polymer ?
#
loop_
_entity_poly.entity_id
_entity_poly.type
_entity_poly.pdbx_seq_one_letter_code
_entity_poly.pdbx_strand_id
1 'polypeptide(L)'
;MTGRTDNIAVLNRDISGHASQVLGKITSDPNVGVYLINREGIYFGGQSSVNTGSFFASDIDLSNDNDFLNGSSTLRFSVSGSVNGGYGILFGQEGTVGTKITTTSNAGVTGGRMGDLVILGRRITEQGFRVPTLTANGGDVALVVARDVTIQNSPGSPLSLTVTTGVPDARLLLSGVTIKGRNVLIGAFGETATSIDMIDASITATGAALTDRGVVLTADVAVPGITIADDSVFAADGYIRAFNNSIVSAHDINLAASGRYQLGSIRAAGAADLYAGASDSTINSVEGKSANFYGNGPASVQNSVVTTGGDLSVTSSLFYAGSMNIAGNIVGMPSGSFISTGGATVAGTVSITADGIALQDLVANGKITLTSSKGVSGRSLRSTMGDLTLTGPTGIIFDTVYAGGKLNLTSDTQVYVGDGMGVGGVTIGSSTALLGLGNVAAGANADLVLNGLALISFNNGNITVLPTLSAGRDITVTTGGQISTKTIDAGRNLSITAVDWLSADKLTAASGDVSVTVTGGALSPGSGYNVSINSISAGTSASVSGLALYVGNATGGANLTLTAGEDVYLTSASSGGSIGVTATNGVVNVLGNITAGGDYAVSGKAGISVSGVQLAKGALTLATSSGGIWGYGVELRSNSDGIGNEALSLSALSDIVLRGGSKLFGGPMDQSDIAIRSGGEMLFQAGSNLSGRNLILSGATFINDAGSNLLTASGHWVIYLARPNGLNTYGNLDSHNTAIWNATLATRAPDTISGNRYVFAFQPTLTFSTVDFSKIYGVTLNGSSGIPFGITGYQPGIDGAFLADTSSTAFSGVPLIGSNGFAERATVAGGAYGTSITLGSLQSDAGYAFAFTNPGMLTVIPKAITGTVTANSKIYDGAATGSGTVALNGVLSGDGVGTTGTVFTFANKNAGIGKTVTVSGTQLTGDDSGNYALTFPTTVLADILQKALTGTITANNKVYDGTVTGTGAIVLNGVVSGDDVGTTGTMFSFANKNAATGKTVNVSGTTLSGPDAANYTLTLPASALADIFKKAIAGSISVNGKTYDGTTSATGVVTLNGVVAGDAVGTSGTAMAFADKNAGTGKTVNVSGTTLTGGDAGNYTLTIPTSAFADILKKP
;
A
#
# COMPACT_ATOMS: atom_id res chain seq x y z
N MET A 1 -94.21 -56.71 -54.02
CA MET A 1 -95.06 -57.28 -52.94
C MET A 1 -95.37 -56.13 -51.98
N THR A 2 -96.64 -55.85 -51.68
CA THR A 2 -97.06 -54.76 -50.79
C THR A 2 -98.00 -55.25 -49.69
N GLY A 3 -97.74 -54.94 -48.41
CA GLY A 3 -98.59 -55.25 -47.24
C GLY A 3 -98.17 -56.43 -46.33
N ARG A 4 -96.91 -56.91 -46.36
CA ARG A 4 -96.47 -58.06 -45.52
C ARG A 4 -95.86 -57.68 -44.17
N THR A 5 -96.11 -58.50 -43.13
CA THR A 5 -95.56 -58.35 -41.77
C THR A 5 -94.36 -59.26 -41.47
N ASP A 6 -94.13 -60.31 -42.26
CA ASP A 6 -93.02 -61.26 -42.08
C ASP A 6 -91.79 -60.84 -42.87
N ASN A 7 -90.58 -61.10 -42.34
CA ASN A 7 -89.33 -60.87 -43.05
C ASN A 7 -89.11 -61.96 -44.12
N ILE A 8 -88.91 -61.56 -45.37
CA ILE A 8 -88.76 -62.47 -46.52
C ILE A 8 -87.52 -62.07 -47.30
N ALA A 9 -86.72 -63.07 -47.71
CA ALA A 9 -85.64 -62.88 -48.66
C ALA A 9 -85.99 -63.57 -49.99
N VAL A 10 -85.81 -62.86 -51.10
CA VAL A 10 -86.05 -63.36 -52.46
C VAL A 10 -84.71 -63.48 -53.17
N LEU A 11 -84.31 -64.70 -53.53
CA LEU A 11 -83.13 -64.97 -54.34
C LEU A 11 -83.47 -64.99 -55.83
N ASN A 12 -82.96 -64.00 -56.56
CA ASN A 12 -83.02 -63.91 -58.01
C ASN A 12 -81.62 -64.23 -58.55
N ARG A 13 -81.45 -65.45 -59.07
CA ARG A 13 -80.21 -65.88 -59.71
C ARG A 13 -80.41 -65.92 -61.22
N ASP A 14 -79.69 -65.07 -61.93
CA ASP A 14 -79.68 -65.05 -63.39
C ASP A 14 -78.69 -66.10 -63.90
N ILE A 15 -79.20 -67.02 -64.72
CA ILE A 15 -78.46 -68.14 -65.32
C ILE A 15 -78.40 -68.03 -66.85
N SER A 16 -78.77 -66.87 -67.42
CA SER A 16 -78.93 -66.67 -68.86
C SER A 16 -77.61 -66.56 -69.64
N GLY A 17 -76.48 -66.45 -68.95
CA GLY A 17 -75.18 -66.23 -69.60
C GLY A 17 -74.97 -64.80 -70.14
N HIS A 18 -75.83 -63.85 -69.77
CA HIS A 18 -75.69 -62.43 -70.11
C HIS A 18 -75.76 -61.57 -68.84
N ALA A 19 -75.17 -60.38 -68.85
CA ALA A 19 -75.25 -59.46 -67.71
C ALA A 19 -76.68 -58.93 -67.51
N SER A 20 -77.14 -58.86 -66.25
CA SER A 20 -78.48 -58.36 -65.93
C SER A 20 -78.52 -56.83 -66.08
N GLN A 21 -79.42 -56.31 -66.92
CA GLN A 21 -79.59 -54.86 -67.11
C GLN A 21 -80.80 -54.33 -66.33
N VAL A 22 -80.55 -53.55 -65.29
CA VAL A 22 -81.56 -52.85 -64.49
C VAL A 22 -81.69 -51.43 -65.02
N LEU A 23 -82.62 -51.21 -65.94
CA LEU A 23 -82.87 -49.88 -66.54
C LEU A 23 -84.04 -49.13 -65.90
N GLY A 24 -84.94 -49.85 -65.22
CA GLY A 24 -86.20 -49.35 -64.66
C GLY A 24 -86.24 -49.32 -63.13
N LYS A 25 -87.36 -49.77 -62.55
CA LYS A 25 -87.58 -49.78 -61.10
C LYS A 25 -87.61 -51.20 -60.53
N ILE A 26 -86.94 -51.43 -59.41
CA ILE A 26 -87.12 -52.63 -58.56
C ILE A 26 -87.72 -52.15 -57.25
N THR A 27 -88.89 -52.68 -56.87
CA THR A 27 -89.57 -52.27 -55.63
C THR A 27 -90.05 -53.44 -54.77
N SER A 28 -89.92 -53.32 -53.45
CA SER A 28 -90.48 -54.26 -52.49
C SER A 28 -90.96 -53.56 -51.21
N ASP A 29 -91.71 -54.28 -50.37
CA ASP A 29 -92.02 -53.83 -49.00
C ASP A 29 -90.74 -53.73 -48.13
N PRO A 30 -90.77 -52.91 -47.06
CA PRO A 30 -89.68 -52.82 -46.08
C PRO A 30 -89.22 -54.14 -45.45
N ASN A 31 -90.10 -55.15 -45.40
CA ASN A 31 -89.80 -56.48 -44.83
C ASN A 31 -89.35 -57.50 -45.89
N VAL A 32 -89.09 -57.07 -47.13
CA VAL A 32 -88.69 -57.96 -48.24
C VAL A 32 -87.30 -57.59 -48.74
N GLY A 33 -86.33 -58.46 -48.45
CA GLY A 33 -84.98 -58.42 -49.00
C GLY A 33 -84.91 -59.05 -50.40
N VAL A 34 -84.18 -58.42 -51.30
CA VAL A 34 -84.03 -58.83 -52.70
C VAL A 34 -82.56 -59.11 -52.98
N TYR A 35 -82.24 -60.36 -53.31
CA TYR A 35 -80.93 -60.79 -53.75
C TYR A 35 -80.96 -60.91 -55.27
N LEU A 36 -80.02 -60.27 -55.95
CA LEU A 36 -79.81 -60.32 -57.39
C LEU A 36 -78.38 -60.81 -57.64
N ILE A 37 -78.24 -62.05 -58.12
CA ILE A 37 -76.95 -62.69 -58.35
C ILE A 37 -76.80 -63.01 -59.84
N ASN A 38 -75.72 -62.55 -60.46
CA ASN A 38 -75.38 -62.89 -61.84
C ASN A 38 -73.86 -62.90 -62.08
N ARG A 39 -73.32 -64.09 -62.37
CA ARG A 39 -71.87 -64.28 -62.61
C ARG A 39 -71.33 -63.56 -63.84
N GLU A 40 -72.18 -63.15 -64.78
CA GLU A 40 -71.78 -62.41 -65.98
C GLU A 40 -71.72 -60.88 -65.75
N GLY A 41 -72.31 -60.41 -64.65
CA GLY A 41 -72.33 -59.01 -64.24
C GLY A 41 -73.73 -58.41 -64.11
N ILE A 42 -73.79 -57.21 -63.51
CA ILE A 42 -75.03 -56.46 -63.30
C ILE A 42 -74.80 -55.01 -63.75
N TYR A 43 -75.63 -54.53 -64.67
CA TYR A 43 -75.62 -53.15 -65.15
C TYR A 43 -76.82 -52.37 -64.62
N PHE A 44 -76.58 -51.29 -63.88
CA PHE A 44 -77.60 -50.33 -63.45
C PHE A 44 -77.61 -49.12 -64.40
N GLY A 45 -78.70 -48.93 -65.15
CA GLY A 45 -78.85 -47.78 -66.05
C GLY A 45 -78.96 -46.44 -65.29
N GLY A 46 -78.64 -45.33 -65.96
CA GLY A 46 -78.51 -44.02 -65.31
C GLY A 46 -79.77 -43.53 -64.59
N GLN A 47 -80.98 -43.91 -65.01
CA GLN A 47 -82.25 -43.59 -64.32
C GLN A 47 -82.82 -44.73 -63.46
N SER A 48 -82.06 -45.81 -63.28
CA SER A 48 -82.56 -46.96 -62.55
C SER A 48 -82.80 -46.61 -61.08
N SER A 49 -83.88 -47.15 -60.52
CA SER A 49 -84.24 -46.91 -59.13
C SER A 49 -84.64 -48.19 -58.42
N VAL A 50 -83.89 -48.56 -57.39
CA VAL A 50 -84.17 -49.70 -56.52
C VAL A 50 -84.70 -49.15 -55.19
N ASN A 51 -85.88 -49.58 -54.75
CA ASN A 51 -86.46 -49.21 -53.46
C ASN A 51 -87.04 -50.45 -52.77
N THR A 52 -86.30 -51.04 -51.84
CA THR A 52 -86.60 -52.36 -51.26
C THR A 52 -86.44 -52.40 -49.74
N GLY A 53 -86.85 -53.47 -49.08
CA GLY A 53 -86.54 -53.69 -47.66
C GLY A 53 -85.05 -53.90 -47.41
N SER A 54 -84.43 -54.76 -48.22
CA SER A 54 -82.98 -54.94 -48.34
C SER A 54 -82.60 -55.29 -49.76
N PHE A 55 -81.35 -55.02 -50.14
CA PHE A 55 -80.88 -55.31 -51.48
C PHE A 55 -79.47 -55.88 -51.45
N PHE A 56 -79.31 -57.07 -52.04
CA PHE A 56 -78.04 -57.77 -52.17
C PHE A 56 -77.76 -57.97 -53.65
N ALA A 57 -76.81 -57.24 -54.24
CA ALA A 57 -76.39 -57.42 -55.62
C ALA A 57 -75.03 -58.10 -55.67
N SER A 58 -74.86 -59.14 -56.47
CA SER A 58 -73.61 -59.88 -56.53
C SER A 58 -73.27 -60.42 -57.91
N ASP A 59 -72.03 -60.21 -58.38
CA ASP A 59 -71.48 -60.94 -59.54
C ASP A 59 -70.64 -62.17 -59.13
N ILE A 60 -70.49 -62.40 -57.84
CA ILE A 60 -69.97 -63.62 -57.25
C ILE A 60 -71.13 -64.46 -56.71
N ASP A 61 -71.04 -65.78 -56.84
CA ASP A 61 -72.18 -66.64 -56.53
C ASP A 61 -72.14 -67.15 -55.09
N LEU A 62 -73.31 -67.48 -54.56
CA LEU A 62 -73.44 -68.12 -53.27
C LEU A 62 -72.80 -69.52 -53.33
N SER A 63 -71.90 -69.82 -52.40
CA SER A 63 -71.18 -71.10 -52.36
C SER A 63 -72.10 -72.28 -52.01
N ASN A 64 -73.18 -72.02 -51.27
CA ASN A 64 -74.14 -73.02 -50.81
C ASN A 64 -75.55 -72.42 -50.66
N ASP A 65 -76.47 -72.79 -51.53
CA ASP A 65 -77.85 -72.30 -51.53
C ASP A 65 -78.63 -72.69 -50.28
N ASN A 66 -78.25 -73.78 -49.59
CA ASN A 66 -78.88 -74.19 -48.34
C ASN A 66 -78.68 -73.14 -47.24
N ASP A 67 -77.58 -72.41 -47.24
CA ASP A 67 -77.33 -71.37 -46.23
C ASP A 67 -78.32 -70.20 -46.42
N PHE A 68 -78.70 -69.90 -47.67
CA PHE A 68 -79.75 -68.92 -47.96
C PHE A 68 -81.13 -69.43 -47.53
N LEU A 69 -81.50 -70.65 -47.96
CA LEU A 69 -82.80 -71.27 -47.70
C LEU A 69 -83.06 -71.50 -46.20
N ASN A 70 -82.01 -71.86 -45.45
CA ASN A 70 -82.09 -72.09 -44.01
C ASN A 70 -82.10 -70.77 -43.20
N GLY A 71 -82.02 -69.61 -43.85
CA GLY A 71 -81.97 -68.33 -43.16
C GLY A 71 -80.70 -68.14 -42.34
N SER A 72 -79.58 -68.77 -42.72
CA SER A 72 -78.30 -68.66 -42.02
C SER A 72 -77.90 -67.19 -41.81
N SER A 73 -77.42 -66.85 -40.62
CA SER A 73 -76.81 -65.55 -40.35
C SER A 73 -75.47 -65.37 -41.07
N THR A 74 -74.93 -66.43 -41.68
CA THR A 74 -73.66 -66.43 -42.39
C THR A 74 -73.86 -66.93 -43.81
N LEU A 75 -73.48 -66.12 -44.80
CA LEU A 75 -73.57 -66.44 -46.23
C LEU A 75 -72.20 -66.28 -46.89
N ARG A 76 -71.68 -67.36 -47.49
CA ARG A 76 -70.42 -67.31 -48.25
C ARG A 76 -70.69 -67.17 -49.74
N PHE A 77 -70.00 -66.23 -50.36
CA PHE A 77 -70.01 -65.96 -51.79
C PHE A 77 -68.62 -66.21 -52.34
N SER A 78 -68.50 -67.04 -53.37
CA SER A 78 -67.22 -67.44 -53.93
C SER A 78 -67.29 -67.75 -55.42
N VAL A 79 -66.19 -67.51 -56.15
CA VAL A 79 -66.05 -67.90 -57.55
C VAL A 79 -64.74 -68.67 -57.82
N SER A 80 -64.86 -69.89 -58.35
CA SER A 80 -63.73 -70.76 -58.73
C SER A 80 -63.40 -70.61 -60.23
N GLY A 81 -62.14 -70.31 -60.60
CA GLY A 81 -61.68 -70.24 -62.00
C GLY A 81 -61.15 -68.87 -62.47
N SER A 82 -60.91 -68.70 -63.78
CA SER A 82 -60.38 -67.45 -64.36
C SER A 82 -61.33 -66.27 -64.17
N VAL A 83 -60.81 -65.16 -63.64
CA VAL A 83 -61.59 -63.98 -63.19
C VAL A 83 -61.45 -62.76 -64.10
N ASN A 84 -60.80 -62.89 -65.27
CA ASN A 84 -60.46 -61.78 -66.18
C ASN A 84 -61.53 -61.44 -67.25
N GLY A 85 -62.77 -61.95 -67.15
CA GLY A 85 -63.74 -61.90 -68.26
C GLY A 85 -65.16 -61.42 -67.96
N GLY A 86 -65.51 -60.97 -66.75
CA GLY A 86 -66.87 -60.52 -66.40
C GLY A 86 -67.01 -59.00 -66.38
N TYR A 87 -68.20 -58.47 -66.71
CA TYR A 87 -68.49 -57.03 -66.68
C TYR A 87 -68.53 -56.43 -65.26
N GLY A 88 -68.51 -57.27 -64.22
CA GLY A 88 -68.64 -56.85 -62.84
C GLY A 88 -70.00 -56.21 -62.57
N ILE A 89 -70.05 -55.34 -61.57
CA ILE A 89 -71.19 -54.47 -61.32
C ILE A 89 -70.88 -53.10 -61.91
N LEU A 90 -71.74 -52.62 -62.82
CA LEU A 90 -71.52 -51.40 -63.58
C LEU A 90 -72.68 -50.40 -63.42
N PHE A 91 -72.38 -49.15 -63.08
CA PHE A 91 -73.34 -48.04 -63.08
C PHE A 91 -73.21 -47.21 -64.36
N GLY A 92 -74.33 -46.96 -65.05
CA GLY A 92 -74.39 -46.40 -66.41
C GLY A 92 -74.72 -44.90 -66.54
N GLN A 93 -74.55 -44.36 -67.76
CA GLN A 93 -74.52 -42.92 -68.11
C GLN A 93 -75.85 -42.26 -68.56
N GLU A 94 -76.95 -42.99 -68.72
CA GLU A 94 -78.15 -42.48 -69.41
C GLU A 94 -79.08 -41.61 -68.51
N GLY A 95 -79.27 -40.31 -68.83
CA GLY A 95 -80.30 -39.46 -68.21
C GLY A 95 -79.82 -38.22 -67.41
N THR A 96 -80.78 -37.46 -66.87
CA THR A 96 -80.56 -36.23 -66.08
C THR A 96 -80.33 -36.48 -64.58
N VAL A 97 -80.65 -37.67 -64.08
CA VAL A 97 -80.53 -38.10 -62.67
C VAL A 97 -79.74 -39.41 -62.67
N GLY A 98 -78.83 -39.64 -61.71
CA GLY A 98 -78.06 -40.88 -61.58
C GLY A 98 -78.84 -42.02 -60.89
N THR A 99 -78.26 -43.23 -60.88
CA THR A 99 -78.89 -44.43 -60.28
C THR A 99 -79.20 -44.20 -58.80
N LYS A 100 -80.40 -44.58 -58.35
CA LYS A 100 -80.81 -44.46 -56.94
C LYS A 100 -81.18 -45.82 -56.36
N ILE A 101 -80.35 -46.33 -55.45
CA ILE A 101 -80.65 -47.53 -54.67
C ILE A 101 -80.96 -47.10 -53.23
N THR A 102 -82.15 -47.44 -52.77
CA THR A 102 -82.63 -47.15 -51.42
C THR A 102 -83.16 -48.43 -50.79
N THR A 103 -82.68 -48.77 -49.59
CA THR A 103 -83.27 -49.78 -48.72
C THR A 103 -83.88 -49.10 -47.50
N THR A 104 -85.02 -49.60 -47.03
CA THR A 104 -85.69 -49.05 -45.84
C THR A 104 -86.26 -50.18 -45.01
N SER A 105 -85.80 -50.34 -43.77
CA SER A 105 -86.38 -51.30 -42.82
C SER A 105 -87.57 -50.69 -42.06
N ASN A 106 -88.41 -51.55 -41.49
CA ASN A 106 -89.46 -51.12 -40.57
C ASN A 106 -88.85 -50.79 -39.19
N ALA A 107 -89.26 -49.67 -38.59
CA ALA A 107 -88.62 -49.02 -37.42
C ALA A 107 -88.59 -49.85 -36.11
N GLY A 108 -89.06 -51.10 -36.11
CA GLY A 108 -89.11 -51.99 -34.95
C GLY A 108 -88.22 -53.24 -35.02
N VAL A 109 -87.53 -53.51 -36.14
CA VAL A 109 -86.67 -54.69 -36.31
C VAL A 109 -85.36 -54.27 -36.96
N THR A 110 -84.33 -54.03 -36.16
CA THR A 110 -82.99 -53.75 -36.67
C THR A 110 -82.16 -55.04 -36.71
N GLY A 111 -81.76 -55.44 -37.92
CA GLY A 111 -80.78 -56.48 -38.24
C GLY A 111 -81.32 -57.88 -38.60
N GLY A 112 -80.47 -58.70 -39.22
CA GLY A 112 -80.77 -60.08 -39.62
C GLY A 112 -81.26 -60.22 -41.07
N ARG A 113 -80.57 -59.57 -42.01
CA ARG A 113 -80.83 -59.46 -43.47
C ARG A 113 -81.74 -58.33 -43.93
N MET A 114 -82.38 -57.59 -43.03
CA MET A 114 -83.36 -56.52 -43.36
C MET A 114 -82.81 -55.11 -43.08
N GLY A 115 -83.08 -54.16 -43.99
CA GLY A 115 -82.50 -52.81 -43.99
C GLY A 115 -81.19 -52.68 -44.77
N ASP A 116 -80.41 -53.76 -44.90
CA ASP A 116 -79.07 -53.69 -45.48
C ASP A 116 -79.05 -53.59 -47.01
N LEU A 117 -78.02 -52.90 -47.51
CA LEU A 117 -77.63 -52.79 -48.91
C LEU A 117 -76.24 -53.39 -49.08
N VAL A 118 -76.12 -54.54 -49.73
CA VAL A 118 -74.85 -55.22 -49.95
C VAL A 118 -74.59 -55.38 -51.45
N ILE A 119 -73.41 -54.97 -51.90
CA ILE A 119 -72.96 -55.10 -53.28
C ILE A 119 -71.62 -55.84 -53.27
N LEU A 120 -71.58 -57.04 -53.82
CA LEU A 120 -70.37 -57.87 -53.91
C LEU A 120 -69.94 -58.03 -55.36
N GLY A 121 -68.70 -57.68 -55.65
CA GLY A 121 -68.18 -57.70 -57.02
C GLY A 121 -66.82 -58.38 -57.12
N ARG A 122 -66.48 -58.92 -58.28
CA ARG A 122 -65.07 -59.01 -58.72
C ARG A 122 -64.54 -57.65 -59.19
N ARG A 123 -65.46 -56.76 -59.58
CA ARG A 123 -65.24 -55.39 -60.01
C ARG A 123 -66.53 -54.60 -59.83
N ILE A 124 -66.45 -53.37 -59.33
CA ILE A 124 -67.58 -52.47 -59.19
C ILE A 124 -67.16 -51.12 -59.79
N THR A 125 -67.76 -50.69 -60.90
CA THR A 125 -67.32 -49.49 -61.62
C THR A 125 -68.48 -48.66 -62.14
N GLU A 126 -68.19 -47.44 -62.59
CA GLU A 126 -69.12 -46.60 -63.33
C GLU A 126 -68.59 -46.24 -64.73
N GLN A 127 -69.51 -45.89 -65.65
CA GLN A 127 -69.18 -45.26 -66.93
C GLN A 127 -69.75 -43.83 -66.93
N GLY A 128 -68.90 -42.81 -66.74
CA GLY A 128 -69.24 -41.40 -66.92
C GLY A 128 -69.59 -40.63 -65.64
N PHE A 129 -69.68 -39.29 -65.76
CA PHE A 129 -69.73 -38.32 -64.65
C PHE A 129 -71.10 -38.16 -63.95
N ARG A 130 -71.98 -39.18 -63.90
CA ARG A 130 -73.31 -39.06 -63.25
C ARG A 130 -73.35 -39.89 -61.97
N VAL A 131 -73.58 -39.18 -60.87
CA VAL A 131 -73.40 -39.66 -59.50
C VAL A 131 -74.50 -40.65 -59.05
N PRO A 132 -74.17 -41.91 -58.71
CA PRO A 132 -75.12 -42.81 -58.05
C PRO A 132 -75.41 -42.37 -56.60
N THR A 133 -76.59 -42.74 -56.09
CA THR A 133 -76.97 -42.58 -54.68
C THR A 133 -77.37 -43.92 -54.09
N LEU A 134 -76.65 -44.36 -53.07
CA LEU A 134 -76.85 -45.62 -52.35
C LEU A 134 -77.26 -45.28 -50.91
N THR A 135 -78.43 -45.71 -50.46
CA THR A 135 -78.94 -45.35 -49.14
C THR A 135 -79.62 -46.52 -48.45
N ALA A 136 -79.12 -46.93 -47.29
CA ALA A 136 -79.79 -47.83 -46.36
C ALA A 136 -80.35 -47.04 -45.18
N ASN A 137 -81.67 -46.85 -45.15
CA ASN A 137 -82.36 -46.18 -44.06
C ASN A 137 -82.51 -47.16 -42.88
N GLY A 138 -81.65 -47.03 -41.87
CA GLY A 138 -81.69 -47.83 -40.63
C GLY A 138 -80.98 -49.19 -40.71
N GLY A 139 -80.40 -49.55 -41.86
CA GLY A 139 -79.56 -50.74 -42.06
C GLY A 139 -78.17 -50.39 -42.60
N ASP A 140 -77.35 -51.41 -42.82
CA ASP A 140 -75.93 -51.25 -43.16
C ASP A 140 -75.70 -51.24 -44.67
N VAL A 141 -74.67 -50.52 -45.13
CA VAL A 141 -74.22 -50.58 -46.52
C VAL A 141 -72.89 -51.31 -46.59
N ALA A 142 -72.77 -52.32 -47.45
CA ALA A 142 -71.49 -52.92 -47.80
C ALA A 142 -71.22 -52.93 -49.30
N LEU A 143 -70.06 -52.43 -49.73
CA LEU A 143 -69.54 -52.61 -51.08
C LEU A 143 -68.21 -53.35 -50.99
N VAL A 144 -68.15 -54.59 -51.46
CA VAL A 144 -66.92 -55.39 -51.36
C VAL A 144 -66.50 -55.97 -52.70
N VAL A 145 -65.25 -55.70 -53.08
CA VAL A 145 -64.59 -56.29 -54.25
C VAL A 145 -63.66 -57.42 -53.81
N ALA A 146 -64.00 -58.67 -54.11
CA ALA A 146 -63.20 -59.85 -53.78
C ALA A 146 -63.69 -61.11 -54.52
N ARG A 147 -62.93 -62.22 -54.46
CA ARG A 147 -63.33 -63.50 -55.05
C ARG A 147 -64.07 -64.42 -54.10
N ASP A 148 -63.76 -64.33 -52.80
CA ASP A 148 -64.30 -65.20 -51.76
C ASP A 148 -64.54 -64.39 -50.49
N VAL A 149 -65.83 -64.19 -50.18
CA VAL A 149 -66.31 -63.35 -49.08
C VAL A 149 -67.39 -64.08 -48.31
N THR A 150 -67.22 -64.16 -47.01
CA THR A 150 -68.24 -64.63 -46.08
C THR A 150 -68.87 -63.42 -45.41
N ILE A 151 -70.18 -63.25 -45.54
CA ILE A 151 -70.94 -62.20 -44.87
C ILE A 151 -71.57 -62.76 -43.62
N GLN A 152 -71.37 -62.09 -42.50
CA GLN A 152 -72.08 -62.33 -41.26
C GLN A 152 -73.10 -61.20 -41.02
N ASN A 153 -74.38 -61.58 -41.07
CA ASN A 153 -75.52 -60.70 -40.88
C ASN A 153 -76.36 -61.22 -39.70
N SER A 154 -76.05 -60.73 -38.50
CA SER A 154 -76.77 -61.08 -37.27
C SER A 154 -77.75 -59.96 -36.90
N PRO A 155 -78.93 -60.28 -36.33
CA PRO A 155 -79.87 -59.27 -35.83
C PRO A 155 -79.22 -58.27 -34.86
N GLY A 156 -79.51 -56.98 -35.03
CA GLY A 156 -79.01 -55.88 -34.21
C GLY A 156 -77.51 -55.58 -34.33
N SER A 157 -76.72 -56.42 -34.99
CA SER A 157 -75.27 -56.27 -35.09
C SER A 157 -74.86 -55.65 -36.43
N PRO A 158 -73.77 -54.87 -36.45
CA PRO A 158 -73.19 -54.36 -37.68
C PRO A 158 -72.74 -55.50 -38.60
N LEU A 159 -72.93 -55.32 -39.90
CA LEU A 159 -72.45 -56.26 -40.91
C LEU A 159 -70.93 -56.48 -40.76
N SER A 160 -70.52 -57.75 -40.70
CA SER A 160 -69.10 -58.15 -40.74
C SER A 160 -68.86 -59.03 -41.95
N LEU A 161 -67.68 -58.93 -42.55
CA LEU A 161 -67.31 -59.73 -43.71
C LEU A 161 -65.93 -60.35 -43.51
N THR A 162 -65.80 -61.64 -43.79
CA THR A 162 -64.50 -62.32 -43.83
C THR A 162 -64.11 -62.59 -45.29
N VAL A 163 -63.07 -61.91 -45.76
CA VAL A 163 -62.47 -62.10 -47.09
C VAL A 163 -61.41 -63.19 -47.00
N THR A 164 -61.57 -64.23 -47.82
CA THR A 164 -60.62 -65.36 -47.88
C THR A 164 -59.70 -65.26 -49.08
N THR A 165 -60.15 -64.66 -50.19
CA THR A 165 -59.36 -64.51 -51.42
C THR A 165 -59.80 -63.27 -52.20
N GLY A 166 -58.82 -62.47 -52.61
CA GLY A 166 -59.00 -61.23 -53.39
C GLY A 166 -59.04 -61.53 -54.89
N VAL A 167 -59.20 -60.50 -55.72
CA VAL A 167 -59.14 -60.60 -57.20
C VAL A 167 -57.79 -60.11 -57.74
N PRO A 168 -57.27 -60.63 -58.89
CA PRO A 168 -56.02 -60.16 -59.48
C PRO A 168 -55.97 -58.66 -59.83
N ASP A 169 -57.11 -58.05 -60.23
CA ASP A 169 -57.27 -56.61 -60.53
C ASP A 169 -58.50 -56.09 -59.78
N ALA A 170 -58.35 -55.87 -58.47
CA ALA A 170 -59.44 -55.31 -57.66
C ALA A 170 -59.69 -53.86 -58.07
N ARG A 171 -60.91 -53.59 -58.57
CA ARG A 171 -61.35 -52.24 -58.89
C ARG A 171 -62.75 -51.96 -58.37
N LEU A 172 -62.82 -51.07 -57.39
CA LEU A 172 -64.00 -50.31 -57.01
C LEU A 172 -63.78 -48.86 -57.46
N LEU A 173 -64.34 -48.48 -58.62
CA LEU A 173 -64.19 -47.14 -59.21
C LEU A 173 -65.55 -46.47 -59.33
N LEU A 174 -65.90 -45.63 -58.36
CA LEU A 174 -67.11 -44.83 -58.33
C LEU A 174 -66.72 -43.37 -58.10
N SER A 175 -67.32 -42.40 -58.80
CA SER A 175 -67.03 -40.97 -58.68
C SER A 175 -68.28 -40.16 -58.36
N GLY A 176 -68.12 -39.23 -57.42
CA GLY A 176 -69.15 -38.44 -56.79
C GLY A 176 -70.25 -39.20 -56.03
N VAL A 177 -70.22 -40.54 -55.90
CA VAL A 177 -71.32 -41.35 -55.32
C VAL A 177 -71.70 -40.90 -53.91
N THR A 178 -73.01 -40.82 -53.62
CA THR A 178 -73.49 -40.58 -52.24
C THR A 178 -73.89 -41.90 -51.59
N ILE A 179 -73.26 -42.25 -50.48
CA ILE A 179 -73.49 -43.50 -49.74
C ILE A 179 -73.95 -43.16 -48.32
N LYS A 180 -75.11 -43.67 -47.91
CA LYS A 180 -75.66 -43.43 -46.57
C LYS A 180 -76.16 -44.73 -45.94
N GLY A 181 -75.78 -45.01 -44.69
CA GLY A 181 -76.20 -46.21 -43.94
C GLY A 181 -76.26 -45.98 -42.43
N ARG A 182 -76.71 -46.99 -41.68
CA ARG A 182 -76.49 -47.09 -40.24
C ARG A 182 -74.99 -47.31 -39.99
N ASN A 183 -74.42 -48.35 -40.59
CA ASN A 183 -72.98 -48.55 -40.77
C ASN A 183 -72.64 -48.58 -42.28
N VAL A 184 -71.43 -48.19 -42.65
CA VAL A 184 -70.95 -48.25 -44.04
C VAL A 184 -69.60 -48.96 -44.08
N LEU A 185 -69.54 -50.08 -44.78
CA LEU A 185 -68.33 -50.86 -44.98
C LEU A 185 -68.00 -50.88 -46.47
N ILE A 186 -66.78 -50.49 -46.83
CA ILE A 186 -66.34 -50.55 -48.21
C ILE A 186 -64.95 -51.16 -48.26
N GLY A 187 -64.78 -52.17 -49.10
CA GLY A 187 -63.53 -52.89 -49.19
C GLY A 187 -63.19 -53.38 -50.59
N ALA A 188 -61.93 -53.32 -50.99
CA ALA A 188 -61.47 -54.05 -52.17
C ALA A 188 -60.18 -54.80 -51.90
N PHE A 189 -60.16 -56.04 -52.39
CA PHE A 189 -59.13 -56.99 -52.01
C PHE A 189 -58.48 -57.60 -53.24
N GLY A 190 -57.18 -57.33 -53.41
CA GLY A 190 -56.32 -57.84 -54.47
C GLY A 190 -55.73 -59.21 -54.14
N GLU A 191 -55.18 -59.93 -55.13
CA GLU A 191 -54.25 -61.07 -54.90
C GLU A 191 -52.78 -60.61 -54.84
N THR A 192 -52.47 -59.43 -55.38
CA THR A 192 -51.13 -58.83 -55.41
C THR A 192 -51.19 -57.35 -55.09
N ALA A 193 -50.03 -56.79 -54.74
CA ALA A 193 -49.82 -55.41 -54.26
C ALA A 193 -50.17 -54.25 -55.21
N THR A 194 -50.80 -54.55 -56.33
CA THR A 194 -51.04 -53.61 -57.44
C THR A 194 -52.52 -53.28 -57.62
N SER A 195 -53.36 -53.68 -56.66
CA SER A 195 -54.80 -53.39 -56.66
C SER A 195 -55.08 -51.90 -56.40
N ILE A 196 -55.78 -51.25 -57.34
CA ILE A 196 -56.12 -49.83 -57.31
C ILE A 196 -57.57 -49.69 -56.88
N ASP A 197 -57.86 -49.04 -55.74
CA ASP A 197 -59.24 -48.87 -55.26
C ASP A 197 -59.69 -47.42 -55.08
N MET A 198 -60.34 -46.87 -56.10
CA MET A 198 -60.65 -45.44 -56.18
C MET A 198 -62.15 -45.17 -55.98
N ILE A 199 -62.58 -44.88 -54.76
CA ILE A 199 -63.93 -44.37 -54.51
C ILE A 199 -63.91 -42.89 -54.19
N ASP A 200 -64.37 -42.09 -55.14
CA ASP A 200 -64.79 -40.73 -54.89
C ASP A 200 -66.27 -40.71 -54.45
N ALA A 201 -66.49 -40.68 -53.13
CA ALA A 201 -67.82 -40.73 -52.52
C ALA A 201 -68.01 -39.73 -51.36
N SER A 202 -69.25 -39.25 -51.22
CA SER A 202 -69.78 -38.68 -49.98
C SER A 202 -70.38 -39.80 -49.15
N ILE A 203 -69.80 -40.09 -47.98
CA ILE A 203 -70.16 -41.25 -47.16
C ILE A 203 -70.75 -40.76 -45.84
N THR A 204 -71.91 -41.29 -45.45
CA THR A 204 -72.56 -40.94 -44.18
C THR A 204 -73.02 -42.20 -43.44
N ALA A 205 -72.38 -42.51 -42.31
CA ALA A 205 -72.88 -43.48 -41.34
C ALA A 205 -73.67 -42.76 -40.23
N THR A 206 -74.88 -43.24 -39.94
CA THR A 206 -75.82 -42.60 -39.02
C THR A 206 -75.98 -43.35 -37.68
N GLY A 207 -75.36 -44.52 -37.56
CA GLY A 207 -75.34 -45.31 -36.32
C GLY A 207 -74.65 -44.55 -35.19
N ALA A 208 -75.28 -44.56 -34.03
CA ALA A 208 -74.85 -43.84 -32.84
C ALA A 208 -74.90 -44.72 -31.57
N ALA A 209 -75.31 -45.99 -31.69
CA ALA A 209 -75.25 -46.94 -30.58
C ALA A 209 -73.79 -47.41 -30.40
N LEU A 210 -73.40 -47.76 -29.17
CA LEU A 210 -72.07 -48.32 -28.89
C LEU A 210 -71.76 -49.61 -29.65
N THR A 211 -72.79 -50.30 -30.16
CA THR A 211 -72.66 -51.49 -30.99
C THR A 211 -72.52 -51.18 -32.48
N ASP A 212 -72.68 -49.92 -32.92
CA ASP A 212 -72.48 -49.52 -34.31
C ASP A 212 -70.97 -49.45 -34.62
N ARG A 213 -70.58 -49.47 -35.91
CA ARG A 213 -69.19 -49.42 -36.42
C ARG A 213 -68.85 -48.14 -37.17
N GLY A 214 -69.87 -47.34 -37.50
CA GLY A 214 -69.68 -46.14 -38.30
C GLY A 214 -69.22 -46.47 -39.72
N VAL A 215 -68.07 -45.93 -40.14
CA VAL A 215 -67.52 -46.11 -41.50
C VAL A 215 -66.23 -46.93 -41.45
N VAL A 216 -66.16 -48.02 -42.21
CA VAL A 216 -64.94 -48.82 -42.42
C VAL A 216 -64.59 -48.79 -43.90
N LEU A 217 -63.44 -48.19 -44.25
CA LEU A 217 -62.89 -48.24 -45.62
C LEU A 217 -61.57 -49.01 -45.60
N THR A 218 -61.44 -50.02 -46.45
CA THR A 218 -60.26 -50.88 -46.46
C THR A 218 -59.83 -51.28 -47.86
N ALA A 219 -58.53 -51.36 -48.15
CA ALA A 219 -58.04 -51.87 -49.44
C ALA A 219 -56.71 -52.63 -49.26
N ASP A 220 -56.69 -53.94 -49.52
CA ASP A 220 -55.62 -54.88 -49.16
C ASP A 220 -55.34 -55.96 -50.22
N VAL A 221 -54.18 -56.61 -50.16
CA VAL A 221 -53.97 -57.97 -50.66
C VAL A 221 -54.65 -58.97 -49.73
N ALA A 222 -55.62 -59.72 -50.21
CA ALA A 222 -56.29 -60.72 -49.41
C ALA A 222 -55.32 -61.81 -48.93
N VAL A 223 -55.03 -61.82 -47.63
CA VAL A 223 -54.55 -63.01 -46.92
C VAL A 223 -55.76 -63.84 -46.45
N PRO A 224 -55.67 -65.19 -46.41
CA PRO A 224 -56.80 -66.01 -45.98
C PRO A 224 -57.27 -65.65 -44.57
N GLY A 225 -58.55 -65.28 -44.44
CA GLY A 225 -59.21 -65.07 -43.14
C GLY A 225 -59.30 -63.61 -42.67
N ILE A 226 -59.04 -62.62 -43.52
CA ILE A 226 -59.25 -61.19 -43.22
C ILE A 226 -60.70 -60.97 -42.80
N THR A 227 -60.94 -60.66 -41.53
CA THR A 227 -62.28 -60.35 -41.03
C THR A 227 -62.41 -58.85 -40.89
N ILE A 228 -63.12 -58.22 -41.83
CA ILE A 228 -63.55 -56.83 -41.78
C ILE A 228 -64.59 -56.70 -40.67
N ALA A 229 -64.11 -56.33 -39.48
CA ALA A 229 -64.85 -56.15 -38.23
C ALA A 229 -64.14 -55.10 -37.35
N ASP A 230 -64.62 -54.91 -36.12
CA ASP A 230 -64.03 -53.94 -35.17
C ASP A 230 -62.52 -54.14 -34.98
N ASP A 231 -61.77 -53.04 -34.87
CA ASP A 231 -60.32 -52.97 -34.56
C ASP A 231 -59.38 -53.78 -35.47
N SER A 232 -59.84 -54.19 -36.65
CA SER A 232 -59.03 -54.99 -37.56
C SER A 232 -57.96 -54.13 -38.24
N VAL A 233 -56.70 -54.32 -37.83
CA VAL A 233 -55.52 -53.68 -38.43
C VAL A 233 -55.12 -54.47 -39.68
N PHE A 234 -55.34 -53.89 -40.85
CA PHE A 234 -55.00 -54.49 -42.14
C PHE A 234 -53.76 -53.84 -42.75
N ALA A 235 -52.79 -54.66 -43.16
CA ALA A 235 -51.55 -54.22 -43.79
C ALA A 235 -51.61 -54.56 -45.28
N ALA A 236 -51.77 -53.53 -46.12
CA ALA A 236 -52.66 -53.64 -47.25
C ALA A 236 -52.30 -52.86 -48.54
N ASP A 237 -51.74 -53.43 -49.60
CA ASP A 237 -51.14 -52.70 -50.76
C ASP A 237 -52.09 -51.92 -51.72
N GLY A 238 -53.16 -51.27 -51.22
CA GLY A 238 -54.14 -50.50 -52.01
C GLY A 238 -54.03 -48.96 -51.88
N TYR A 239 -54.65 -48.24 -52.83
CA TYR A 239 -54.71 -46.77 -52.89
C TYR A 239 -56.15 -46.28 -52.82
N ILE A 240 -56.53 -45.51 -51.79
CA ILE A 240 -57.91 -45.00 -51.57
C ILE A 240 -57.99 -43.50 -51.90
N ARG A 241 -58.95 -43.11 -52.76
CA ARG A 241 -59.09 -41.72 -53.25
C ARG A 241 -60.54 -41.22 -53.22
N ALA A 242 -60.87 -40.36 -52.25
CA ALA A 242 -62.12 -39.61 -52.14
C ALA A 242 -61.88 -38.09 -52.21
N PHE A 243 -61.77 -37.52 -53.42
CA PHE A 243 -61.50 -36.09 -53.61
C PHE A 243 -62.80 -35.26 -53.52
N ASN A 244 -62.83 -34.28 -52.61
CA ASN A 244 -63.87 -33.24 -52.47
C ASN A 244 -65.17 -33.61 -51.74
N ASN A 245 -65.33 -34.84 -51.26
CA ASN A 245 -66.54 -35.27 -50.56
C ASN A 245 -66.26 -35.56 -49.07
N SER A 246 -67.28 -35.39 -48.21
CA SER A 246 -67.14 -35.58 -46.76
C SER A 246 -67.50 -37.01 -46.34
N ILE A 247 -66.68 -37.61 -45.48
CA ILE A 247 -66.98 -38.85 -44.77
C ILE A 247 -67.46 -38.45 -43.37
N VAL A 248 -68.72 -38.76 -43.06
CA VAL A 248 -69.36 -38.38 -41.80
C VAL A 248 -69.86 -39.64 -41.08
N SER A 249 -69.57 -39.78 -39.79
CA SER A 249 -70.01 -40.90 -38.96
C SER A 249 -70.46 -40.39 -37.59
N ALA A 250 -71.59 -40.89 -37.09
CA ALA A 250 -72.00 -40.68 -35.70
C ALA A 250 -71.31 -41.62 -34.69
N HIS A 251 -70.37 -42.45 -35.17
CA HIS A 251 -69.51 -43.32 -34.37
C HIS A 251 -68.09 -43.27 -34.94
N ASP A 252 -67.30 -44.34 -34.78
CA ASP A 252 -65.92 -44.40 -35.26
C ASP A 252 -65.82 -44.39 -36.80
N ILE A 253 -64.67 -43.97 -37.32
CA ILE A 253 -64.28 -44.07 -38.73
C ILE A 253 -62.93 -44.78 -38.76
N ASN A 254 -62.89 -45.99 -39.31
CA ASN A 254 -61.69 -46.79 -39.47
C ASN A 254 -61.29 -46.82 -40.95
N LEU A 255 -60.10 -46.30 -41.26
CA LEU A 255 -59.54 -46.27 -42.61
C LEU A 255 -58.24 -47.07 -42.60
N ALA A 256 -58.14 -48.14 -43.40
CA ALA A 256 -56.95 -48.99 -43.47
C ALA A 256 -56.49 -49.26 -44.93
N ALA A 257 -55.24 -48.89 -45.24
CA ALA A 257 -54.60 -49.01 -46.55
C ALA A 257 -53.08 -48.80 -46.38
N SER A 258 -52.26 -49.63 -47.01
CA SER A 258 -50.80 -49.51 -47.01
C SER A 258 -50.21 -48.60 -48.12
N GLY A 259 -51.01 -48.21 -49.11
CA GLY A 259 -50.64 -47.21 -50.11
C GLY A 259 -50.89 -45.77 -49.63
N ARG A 260 -51.40 -44.92 -50.52
CA ARG A 260 -51.70 -43.50 -50.26
C ARG A 260 -53.21 -43.30 -50.07
N TYR A 261 -53.62 -42.53 -49.06
CA TYR A 261 -54.97 -41.94 -48.99
C TYR A 261 -55.01 -40.59 -49.70
N GLN A 262 -56.11 -40.29 -50.38
CA GLN A 262 -56.44 -38.92 -50.81
C GLN A 262 -57.88 -38.60 -50.47
N LEU A 263 -58.13 -37.96 -49.33
CA LEU A 263 -59.47 -37.81 -48.75
C LEU A 263 -59.88 -36.34 -48.61
N GLY A 264 -61.19 -36.08 -48.71
CA GLY A 264 -61.82 -34.81 -48.37
C GLY A 264 -61.89 -34.59 -46.85
N SER A 265 -63.05 -34.22 -46.32
CA SER A 265 -63.23 -33.95 -44.89
C SER A 265 -63.80 -35.17 -44.18
N ILE A 266 -63.17 -35.59 -43.08
CA ILE A 266 -63.62 -36.68 -42.20
C ILE A 266 -64.24 -36.05 -40.95
N ARG A 267 -65.43 -36.52 -40.54
CA ARG A 267 -66.09 -36.12 -39.30
C ARG A 267 -66.70 -37.32 -38.59
N ALA A 268 -66.01 -37.83 -37.57
CA ALA A 268 -66.45 -38.88 -36.67
C ALA A 268 -66.95 -38.25 -35.35
N ALA A 269 -68.05 -38.74 -34.80
CA ALA A 269 -68.40 -38.45 -33.40
C ALA A 269 -67.62 -39.36 -32.42
N GLY A 270 -67.12 -40.51 -32.92
CA GLY A 270 -66.18 -41.42 -32.24
C GLY A 270 -64.72 -41.19 -32.68
N ALA A 271 -63.85 -42.20 -32.61
CA ALA A 271 -62.48 -42.13 -33.11
C ALA A 271 -62.41 -42.08 -34.64
N ALA A 272 -61.48 -41.28 -35.17
CA ALA A 272 -61.08 -41.32 -36.57
C ALA A 272 -59.71 -41.98 -36.67
N ASP A 273 -59.69 -43.29 -36.92
CA ASP A 273 -58.48 -44.10 -37.01
C ASP A 273 -58.06 -44.28 -38.47
N LEU A 274 -56.84 -43.86 -38.79
CA LEU A 274 -56.28 -43.86 -40.13
C LEU A 274 -54.97 -44.64 -40.13
N TYR A 275 -54.99 -45.86 -40.67
CA TYR A 275 -53.84 -46.75 -40.78
C TYR A 275 -53.22 -46.63 -42.17
N ALA A 276 -52.15 -45.85 -42.34
CA ALA A 276 -51.46 -45.63 -43.61
C ALA A 276 -50.17 -46.48 -43.72
N GLY A 277 -49.92 -47.10 -44.87
CA GLY A 277 -48.62 -47.74 -45.12
C GLY A 277 -47.59 -46.77 -45.67
N ALA A 278 -46.58 -47.26 -46.38
CA ALA A 278 -45.32 -46.54 -46.62
C ALA A 278 -45.40 -45.30 -47.55
N SER A 279 -46.54 -45.03 -48.19
CA SER A 279 -46.69 -43.93 -49.15
C SER A 279 -47.33 -42.68 -48.51
N ASP A 280 -47.03 -41.48 -49.02
CA ASP A 280 -47.63 -40.26 -48.46
C ASP A 280 -49.14 -40.27 -48.62
N SER A 281 -49.90 -39.79 -47.65
CA SER A 281 -51.35 -39.72 -47.66
C SER A 281 -51.81 -38.27 -47.50
N THR A 282 -52.78 -37.78 -48.26
CA THR A 282 -53.30 -36.41 -48.17
C THR A 282 -54.76 -36.38 -47.75
N ILE A 283 -55.12 -35.59 -46.74
CA ILE A 283 -56.47 -35.44 -46.22
C ILE A 283 -56.80 -33.95 -46.12
N ASN A 284 -58.02 -33.53 -46.48
CA ASN A 284 -58.39 -32.13 -46.35
C ASN A 284 -58.62 -31.74 -44.88
N SER A 285 -59.50 -32.43 -44.16
CA SER A 285 -59.77 -32.15 -42.74
C SER A 285 -60.17 -33.40 -41.97
N VAL A 286 -59.85 -33.49 -40.69
CA VAL A 286 -60.22 -34.60 -39.79
C VAL A 286 -60.83 -34.03 -38.53
N GLU A 287 -62.05 -34.43 -38.20
CA GLU A 287 -62.75 -34.15 -36.94
C GLU A 287 -63.17 -35.48 -36.30
N GLY A 288 -62.84 -35.69 -35.03
CA GLY A 288 -63.13 -36.93 -34.29
C GLY A 288 -63.32 -36.67 -32.80
N LYS A 289 -63.74 -37.65 -32.01
CA LYS A 289 -63.48 -37.69 -30.56
C LYS A 289 -61.98 -37.83 -30.32
N SER A 290 -61.34 -38.79 -30.99
CA SER A 290 -59.89 -38.94 -31.15
C SER A 290 -59.55 -38.95 -32.64
N ALA A 291 -58.31 -38.61 -33.00
CA ALA A 291 -57.84 -38.69 -34.37
C ALA A 291 -56.50 -39.43 -34.37
N ASN A 292 -56.45 -40.65 -34.87
CA ASN A 292 -55.26 -41.48 -34.78
C ASN A 292 -54.71 -41.78 -36.17
N PHE A 293 -53.43 -41.50 -36.38
CA PHE A 293 -52.70 -41.76 -37.61
C PHE A 293 -51.67 -42.84 -37.34
N TYR A 294 -52.00 -44.06 -37.74
CA TYR A 294 -51.19 -45.25 -37.55
C TYR A 294 -50.45 -45.63 -38.84
N GLY A 295 -49.40 -46.44 -38.68
CA GLY A 295 -48.62 -47.03 -39.76
C GLY A 295 -47.26 -46.37 -40.00
N ASN A 296 -46.72 -46.48 -41.22
CA ASN A 296 -45.28 -46.25 -41.51
C ASN A 296 -44.98 -45.10 -42.51
N GLY A 297 -45.94 -44.67 -43.33
CA GLY A 297 -45.74 -43.59 -44.31
C GLY A 297 -46.25 -42.23 -43.85
N PRO A 298 -45.94 -41.15 -44.59
CA PRO A 298 -46.32 -39.80 -44.19
C PRO A 298 -47.82 -39.52 -44.33
N ALA A 299 -48.45 -38.92 -43.34
CA ALA A 299 -49.78 -38.33 -43.47
C ALA A 299 -49.68 -36.81 -43.65
N SER A 300 -50.51 -36.22 -44.50
CA SER A 300 -50.54 -34.80 -44.86
C SER A 300 -51.95 -34.26 -44.71
N VAL A 301 -52.23 -33.43 -43.71
CA VAL A 301 -53.55 -32.83 -43.48
C VAL A 301 -53.55 -31.35 -43.89
N GLN A 302 -54.37 -30.98 -44.87
CA GLN A 302 -54.28 -29.66 -45.51
C GLN A 302 -54.91 -28.53 -44.69
N ASN A 303 -56.10 -28.73 -44.12
CA ASN A 303 -56.90 -27.64 -43.56
C ASN A 303 -57.16 -27.74 -42.05
N SER A 304 -57.60 -28.89 -41.50
CA SER A 304 -57.74 -29.00 -40.04
C SER A 304 -57.66 -30.40 -39.47
N VAL A 305 -57.17 -30.49 -38.23
CA VAL A 305 -57.28 -31.69 -37.36
C VAL A 305 -57.97 -31.25 -36.08
N VAL A 306 -59.13 -31.82 -35.77
CA VAL A 306 -59.94 -31.46 -34.60
C VAL A 306 -60.28 -32.73 -33.83
N THR A 307 -60.00 -32.74 -32.53
CA THR A 307 -60.52 -33.76 -31.62
C THR A 307 -61.48 -33.09 -30.64
N THR A 308 -62.64 -33.68 -30.40
CA THR A 308 -63.71 -33.10 -29.56
C THR A 308 -63.68 -33.60 -28.12
N GLY A 309 -62.91 -34.66 -27.81
CA GLY A 309 -62.81 -35.18 -26.44
C GLY A 309 -61.71 -36.21 -26.15
N GLY A 310 -60.73 -36.38 -27.04
CA GLY A 310 -59.71 -37.43 -26.97
C GLY A 310 -58.38 -37.01 -27.62
N ASP A 311 -57.48 -37.96 -27.76
CA ASP A 311 -56.07 -37.71 -28.13
C ASP A 311 -55.87 -37.70 -29.66
N LEU A 312 -54.79 -37.05 -30.09
CA LEU A 312 -54.17 -37.24 -31.40
C LEU A 312 -52.98 -38.19 -31.23
N SER A 313 -53.10 -39.41 -31.76
CA SER A 313 -52.01 -40.40 -31.75
C SER A 313 -51.36 -40.50 -33.11
N VAL A 314 -50.03 -40.52 -33.18
CA VAL A 314 -49.30 -40.59 -34.45
C VAL A 314 -48.13 -41.58 -34.36
N THR A 315 -48.03 -42.55 -35.26
CA THR A 315 -46.91 -43.52 -35.27
C THR A 315 -45.90 -43.31 -36.42
N SER A 316 -46.20 -42.45 -37.40
CA SER A 316 -45.31 -42.12 -38.55
C SER A 316 -45.25 -40.62 -38.82
N SER A 317 -44.57 -40.21 -39.90
CA SER A 317 -44.48 -38.78 -40.27
C SER A 317 -45.86 -38.13 -40.41
N LEU A 318 -46.05 -36.95 -39.83
CA LEU A 318 -47.25 -36.13 -40.00
C LEU A 318 -46.86 -34.73 -40.47
N PHE A 319 -47.40 -34.34 -41.61
CA PHE A 319 -47.41 -32.98 -42.13
C PHE A 319 -48.82 -32.41 -41.97
N TYR A 320 -48.97 -31.21 -41.40
CA TYR A 320 -50.27 -30.52 -41.48
C TYR A 320 -50.11 -29.03 -41.75
N ALA A 321 -50.98 -28.49 -42.59
CA ALA A 321 -50.82 -27.12 -43.10
C ALA A 321 -51.76 -26.09 -42.45
N GLY A 322 -52.96 -26.51 -42.05
CA GLY A 322 -53.97 -25.63 -41.44
C GLY A 322 -54.04 -25.70 -39.91
N SER A 323 -55.24 -25.55 -39.32
CA SER A 323 -55.40 -25.45 -37.87
C SER A 323 -55.54 -26.81 -37.18
N MET A 324 -54.85 -27.03 -36.07
CA MET A 324 -55.02 -28.21 -35.23
C MET A 324 -55.63 -27.82 -33.87
N ASN A 325 -56.75 -28.43 -33.49
CA ASN A 325 -57.45 -28.19 -32.22
C ASN A 325 -57.67 -29.53 -31.50
N ILE A 326 -56.85 -29.83 -30.51
CA ILE A 326 -56.84 -31.11 -29.81
C ILE A 326 -57.42 -30.94 -28.39
N ALA A 327 -58.46 -31.68 -28.05
CA ALA A 327 -59.12 -31.66 -26.74
C ALA A 327 -58.41 -32.53 -25.71
N GLY A 328 -57.72 -33.59 -26.14
CA GLY A 328 -56.86 -34.43 -25.31
C GLY A 328 -55.37 -34.10 -25.46
N ASN A 329 -54.54 -35.14 -25.49
CA ASN A 329 -53.10 -35.09 -25.67
C ASN A 329 -52.70 -35.27 -27.14
N ILE A 330 -51.49 -34.84 -27.50
CA ILE A 330 -50.78 -35.32 -28.68
C ILE A 330 -49.74 -36.32 -28.20
N VAL A 331 -49.84 -37.57 -28.66
CA VAL A 331 -48.87 -38.64 -28.37
C VAL A 331 -48.32 -39.16 -29.70
N GLY A 332 -47.05 -38.86 -29.98
CA GLY A 332 -46.41 -39.19 -31.23
C GLY A 332 -45.06 -39.89 -31.04
N MET A 333 -44.89 -41.04 -31.68
CA MET A 333 -43.56 -41.66 -31.89
C MET A 333 -43.27 -41.83 -33.38
N PRO A 334 -43.24 -40.76 -34.20
CA PRO A 334 -42.94 -40.88 -35.61
C PRO A 334 -41.54 -41.43 -35.88
N SER A 335 -41.44 -42.55 -36.61
CA SER A 335 -40.27 -42.82 -37.46
C SER A 335 -40.33 -41.86 -38.65
N GLY A 336 -39.74 -40.66 -38.51
CA GLY A 336 -39.70 -39.62 -39.54
C GLY A 336 -40.00 -38.20 -39.03
N SER A 337 -40.61 -37.32 -39.83
CA SER A 337 -40.75 -35.89 -39.50
C SER A 337 -42.16 -35.51 -39.01
N PHE A 338 -42.23 -34.63 -38.01
CA PHE A 338 -43.46 -33.97 -37.59
C PHE A 338 -43.39 -32.49 -38.00
N ILE A 339 -44.13 -32.11 -39.06
CA ILE A 339 -44.02 -30.80 -39.70
C ILE A 339 -45.38 -30.11 -39.70
N SER A 340 -45.39 -28.87 -39.22
CA SER A 340 -46.55 -27.99 -39.27
C SER A 340 -46.25 -26.68 -39.97
N THR A 341 -47.15 -26.25 -40.85
CA THR A 341 -47.18 -24.86 -41.35
C THR A 341 -48.37 -24.05 -40.78
N GLY A 342 -49.13 -24.61 -39.85
CA GLY A 342 -50.29 -23.97 -39.22
C GLY A 342 -50.28 -24.02 -37.69
N GLY A 343 -51.22 -23.30 -37.06
CA GLY A 343 -51.30 -23.21 -35.61
C GLY A 343 -51.94 -24.44 -34.96
N ALA A 344 -51.44 -24.88 -33.81
CA ALA A 344 -52.00 -25.93 -32.97
C ALA A 344 -52.40 -25.42 -31.58
N THR A 345 -53.59 -25.78 -31.13
CA THR A 345 -54.05 -25.62 -29.74
C THR A 345 -54.34 -26.99 -29.15
N VAL A 346 -53.77 -27.30 -27.99
CA VAL A 346 -53.87 -28.60 -27.32
C VAL A 346 -54.29 -28.39 -25.87
N ALA A 347 -55.43 -28.96 -25.47
CA ALA A 347 -55.92 -28.81 -24.09
C ALA A 347 -55.16 -29.73 -23.10
N GLY A 348 -54.54 -30.82 -23.56
CA GLY A 348 -53.72 -31.73 -22.77
C GLY A 348 -52.21 -31.51 -22.92
N THR A 349 -51.45 -32.61 -22.87
CA THR A 349 -49.99 -32.64 -23.06
C THR A 349 -49.59 -32.91 -24.51
N VAL A 350 -48.37 -32.54 -24.90
CA VAL A 350 -47.78 -32.86 -26.20
C VAL A 350 -46.50 -33.66 -25.96
N SER A 351 -46.41 -34.87 -26.48
CA SER A 351 -45.20 -35.70 -26.40
C SER A 351 -44.89 -36.27 -27.78
N ILE A 352 -43.86 -35.75 -28.45
CA ILE A 352 -43.47 -36.11 -29.82
C ILE A 352 -42.01 -36.55 -29.83
N THR A 353 -41.74 -37.75 -30.33
CA THR A 353 -40.38 -38.26 -30.61
C THR A 353 -40.21 -38.52 -32.10
N ALA A 354 -39.40 -37.72 -32.80
CA ALA A 354 -39.28 -37.73 -34.26
C ALA A 354 -37.82 -37.66 -34.75
N ASP A 355 -37.60 -37.81 -36.06
CA ASP A 355 -36.33 -37.47 -36.69
C ASP A 355 -36.14 -35.97 -36.84
N GLY A 356 -37.20 -35.24 -37.17
CA GLY A 356 -37.19 -33.80 -37.33
C GLY A 356 -38.52 -33.21 -36.92
N ILE A 357 -38.51 -32.11 -36.16
CA ILE A 357 -39.72 -31.44 -35.69
C ILE A 357 -39.67 -30.00 -36.18
N ALA A 358 -40.66 -29.59 -36.96
CA ALA A 358 -40.82 -28.21 -37.43
C ALA A 358 -42.26 -27.76 -37.15
N LEU A 359 -42.45 -26.71 -36.35
CA LEU A 359 -43.77 -26.25 -35.92
C LEU A 359 -43.97 -24.78 -36.28
N GLN A 360 -45.17 -24.35 -36.67
CA GLN A 360 -45.45 -22.91 -36.78
C GLN A 360 -45.76 -22.32 -35.40
N ASP A 361 -47.01 -22.42 -34.95
CA ASP A 361 -47.39 -22.07 -33.58
C ASP A 361 -47.96 -23.29 -32.88
N LEU A 362 -47.51 -23.59 -31.66
CA LEU A 362 -48.10 -24.62 -30.82
C LEU A 362 -48.37 -24.07 -29.43
N VAL A 363 -49.63 -24.10 -29.01
CA VAL A 363 -50.08 -23.76 -27.66
C VAL A 363 -50.64 -25.03 -27.01
N ALA A 364 -50.09 -25.45 -25.89
CA ALA A 364 -50.61 -26.54 -25.07
C ALA A 364 -50.90 -26.06 -23.65
N ASN A 365 -51.99 -26.51 -23.03
CA ASN A 365 -52.22 -26.20 -21.61
C ASN A 365 -51.28 -27.01 -20.70
N GLY A 366 -51.00 -28.26 -21.06
CA GLY A 366 -50.13 -29.17 -20.31
C GLY A 366 -48.67 -29.16 -20.75
N LYS A 367 -47.91 -30.15 -20.29
CA LYS A 367 -46.48 -30.34 -20.61
C LYS A 367 -46.27 -30.55 -22.11
N ILE A 368 -45.21 -29.97 -22.66
CA ILE A 368 -44.73 -30.21 -24.03
C ILE A 368 -43.35 -30.89 -23.94
N THR A 369 -43.20 -32.04 -24.59
CA THR A 369 -41.93 -32.78 -24.73
C THR A 369 -41.70 -33.06 -26.20
N LEU A 370 -40.69 -32.43 -26.80
CA LEU A 370 -40.29 -32.64 -28.19
C LEU A 370 -38.87 -33.21 -28.21
N THR A 371 -38.73 -34.44 -28.68
CA THR A 371 -37.45 -35.12 -28.81
C THR A 371 -37.20 -35.41 -30.28
N SER A 372 -36.11 -34.88 -30.81
CA SER A 372 -35.72 -35.03 -32.22
C SER A 372 -34.36 -35.69 -32.32
N SER A 373 -34.17 -36.64 -33.24
CA SER A 373 -32.84 -37.17 -33.59
C SER A 373 -32.02 -36.19 -34.45
N LYS A 374 -32.66 -35.15 -35.00
CA LYS A 374 -32.03 -34.02 -35.72
C LYS A 374 -32.28 -32.71 -34.97
N GLY A 375 -33.18 -31.87 -35.46
CA GLY A 375 -33.46 -30.54 -34.91
C GLY A 375 -34.93 -30.37 -34.54
N VAL A 376 -35.18 -29.37 -33.69
CA VAL A 376 -36.52 -28.88 -33.34
C VAL A 376 -36.58 -27.40 -33.72
N SER A 377 -37.45 -27.03 -34.65
CA SER A 377 -37.58 -25.64 -35.08
C SER A 377 -39.02 -25.17 -35.13
N GLY A 378 -39.20 -23.85 -35.09
CA GLY A 378 -40.50 -23.25 -35.33
C GLY A 378 -40.57 -21.75 -35.12
N ARG A 379 -41.78 -21.20 -35.14
CA ARG A 379 -42.02 -19.80 -34.80
C ARG A 379 -42.32 -19.64 -33.32
N SER A 380 -43.44 -20.20 -32.84
CA SER A 380 -43.92 -20.00 -31.47
C SER A 380 -44.27 -21.31 -30.77
N LEU A 381 -43.80 -21.46 -29.54
CA LEU A 381 -44.11 -22.62 -28.69
C LEU A 381 -44.53 -22.16 -27.30
N ARG A 382 -45.71 -22.56 -26.84
CA ARG A 382 -46.29 -22.12 -25.56
C ARG A 382 -46.88 -23.29 -24.80
N SER A 383 -46.30 -23.65 -23.65
CA SER A 383 -46.99 -24.44 -22.62
C SER A 383 -47.58 -23.49 -21.57
N THR A 384 -48.90 -23.48 -21.36
CA THR A 384 -49.56 -22.50 -20.48
C THR A 384 -49.34 -22.78 -19.00
N MET A 385 -49.39 -24.05 -18.58
CA MET A 385 -49.27 -24.45 -17.16
C MET A 385 -48.23 -25.56 -16.92
N GLY A 386 -47.56 -26.06 -17.97
CA GLY A 386 -46.68 -27.22 -17.90
C GLY A 386 -45.23 -26.92 -18.19
N ASP A 387 -44.39 -27.94 -17.98
CA ASP A 387 -43.00 -27.93 -18.40
C ASP A 387 -42.89 -27.99 -19.93
N LEU A 388 -41.82 -27.42 -20.47
CA LEU A 388 -41.43 -27.53 -21.86
C LEU A 388 -40.04 -28.15 -21.94
N THR A 389 -39.93 -29.31 -22.59
CA THR A 389 -38.66 -30.04 -22.75
C THR A 389 -38.39 -30.24 -24.24
N LEU A 390 -37.29 -29.68 -24.74
CA LEU A 390 -36.85 -29.77 -26.13
C LEU A 390 -35.48 -30.44 -26.21
N THR A 391 -35.37 -31.46 -27.04
CA THR A 391 -34.10 -32.15 -27.32
C THR A 391 -33.90 -32.26 -28.82
N GLY A 392 -32.79 -31.69 -29.33
CA GLY A 392 -32.46 -31.72 -30.75
C GLY A 392 -30.96 -31.53 -30.97
N PRO A 393 -30.19 -32.59 -31.25
CA PRO A 393 -28.74 -32.51 -31.36
C PRO A 393 -28.26 -31.54 -32.45
N THR A 394 -28.98 -31.43 -33.58
CA THR A 394 -28.59 -30.53 -34.70
C THR A 394 -29.16 -29.11 -34.59
N GLY A 395 -29.94 -28.82 -33.55
CA GLY A 395 -30.34 -27.45 -33.20
C GLY A 395 -31.75 -27.33 -32.65
N ILE A 396 -31.96 -26.33 -31.79
CA ILE A 396 -33.27 -25.85 -31.33
C ILE A 396 -33.43 -24.40 -31.79
N ILE A 397 -34.43 -24.10 -32.62
CA ILE A 397 -34.59 -22.76 -33.23
C ILE A 397 -36.05 -22.30 -33.13
N PHE A 398 -36.33 -21.29 -32.31
CA PHE A 398 -37.67 -20.70 -32.20
C PHE A 398 -37.61 -19.17 -32.11
N ASP A 399 -38.63 -18.48 -32.63
CA ASP A 399 -38.75 -17.03 -32.44
C ASP A 399 -39.24 -16.71 -31.02
N THR A 400 -40.19 -17.49 -30.49
CA THR A 400 -40.76 -17.29 -29.15
C THR A 400 -41.03 -18.62 -28.45
N VAL A 401 -40.66 -18.71 -27.16
CA VAL A 401 -40.86 -19.91 -26.34
C VAL A 401 -41.39 -19.54 -24.97
N TYR A 402 -42.56 -20.06 -24.59
CA TYR A 402 -43.19 -19.85 -23.28
C TYR A 402 -43.48 -21.18 -22.59
N ALA A 403 -43.22 -21.28 -21.29
CA ALA A 403 -43.49 -22.46 -20.48
C ALA A 403 -44.03 -22.05 -19.11
N GLY A 404 -45.24 -22.47 -18.76
CA GLY A 404 -45.83 -22.17 -17.45
C GLY A 404 -45.07 -22.82 -16.28
N GLY A 405 -44.37 -23.93 -16.56
CA GLY A 405 -43.47 -24.64 -15.65
C GLY A 405 -41.99 -24.43 -15.98
N LYS A 406 -41.20 -25.51 -15.95
CA LYS A 406 -39.77 -25.50 -16.28
C LYS A 406 -39.53 -25.59 -17.79
N LEU A 407 -38.53 -24.86 -18.27
CA LEU A 407 -38.01 -24.99 -19.63
C LEU A 407 -36.67 -25.72 -19.62
N ASN A 408 -36.62 -26.88 -20.28
CA ASN A 408 -35.41 -27.67 -20.46
C ASN A 408 -35.06 -27.73 -21.95
N LEU A 409 -33.93 -27.17 -22.34
CA LEU A 409 -33.43 -27.19 -23.73
C LEU A 409 -32.12 -27.98 -23.78
N THR A 410 -32.01 -28.92 -24.71
CA THR A 410 -30.81 -29.74 -24.91
C THR A 410 -30.46 -29.86 -26.39
N SER A 411 -29.27 -29.39 -26.76
CA SER A 411 -28.76 -29.47 -28.13
C SER A 411 -27.25 -29.61 -28.15
N ASP A 412 -26.70 -30.26 -29.19
CA ASP A 412 -25.26 -30.39 -29.37
C ASP A 412 -24.71 -29.24 -30.24
N THR A 413 -25.48 -28.66 -31.16
CA THR A 413 -24.94 -27.67 -32.12
C THR A 413 -25.38 -26.22 -31.91
N GLN A 414 -26.66 -25.95 -31.66
CA GLN A 414 -27.18 -24.58 -31.45
C GLN A 414 -28.51 -24.55 -30.70
N VAL A 415 -28.68 -23.56 -29.81
CA VAL A 415 -29.99 -23.16 -29.29
C VAL A 415 -30.18 -21.69 -29.62
N TYR A 416 -31.15 -21.39 -30.47
CA TYR A 416 -31.60 -20.05 -30.78
C TYR A 416 -33.05 -19.89 -30.33
N VAL A 417 -33.27 -18.97 -29.39
CA VAL A 417 -34.62 -18.54 -28.99
C VAL A 417 -34.66 -17.03 -29.07
N GLY A 418 -35.55 -16.50 -29.91
CA GLY A 418 -35.74 -15.05 -30.11
C GLY A 418 -36.37 -14.35 -28.90
N ASP A 419 -37.15 -13.31 -29.14
CA ASP A 419 -37.76 -12.50 -28.07
C ASP A 419 -38.94 -13.22 -27.40
N GLY A 420 -38.86 -13.39 -26.08
CA GLY A 420 -39.99 -13.75 -25.24
C GLY A 420 -39.90 -15.14 -24.61
N MET A 421 -38.95 -15.33 -23.69
CA MET A 421 -38.92 -16.47 -22.78
C MET A 421 -39.49 -16.09 -21.40
N GLY A 422 -40.65 -16.63 -21.03
CA GLY A 422 -41.30 -16.43 -19.73
C GLY A 422 -41.63 -17.74 -19.07
N VAL A 423 -40.92 -18.13 -18.00
CA VAL A 423 -41.06 -19.49 -17.41
C VAL A 423 -40.84 -19.59 -15.90
N GLY A 424 -41.32 -20.66 -15.26
CA GLY A 424 -41.15 -20.96 -13.82
C GLY A 424 -39.77 -21.52 -13.41
N GLY A 425 -38.83 -21.64 -14.35
CA GLY A 425 -37.45 -22.13 -14.18
C GLY A 425 -36.83 -22.50 -15.53
N VAL A 426 -35.56 -22.16 -15.78
CA VAL A 426 -34.90 -22.44 -17.07
C VAL A 426 -33.62 -23.25 -16.84
N THR A 427 -33.46 -24.35 -17.56
CA THR A 427 -32.17 -25.03 -17.73
C THR A 427 -31.91 -25.21 -19.22
N ILE A 428 -30.84 -24.58 -19.72
CA ILE A 428 -30.38 -24.73 -21.09
C ILE A 428 -29.00 -25.38 -21.02
N GLY A 429 -28.90 -26.59 -21.58
CA GLY A 429 -27.66 -27.34 -21.62
C GLY A 429 -27.23 -27.62 -23.06
N SER A 430 -25.98 -27.30 -23.37
CA SER A 430 -25.33 -27.79 -24.57
C SER A 430 -23.89 -28.24 -24.32
N SER A 431 -23.53 -29.38 -24.89
CA SER A 431 -22.17 -29.93 -24.86
C SER A 431 -21.22 -29.35 -25.91
N THR A 432 -21.73 -28.74 -27.00
CA THR A 432 -20.90 -28.27 -28.14
C THR A 432 -21.41 -27.00 -28.87
N ALA A 433 -22.44 -26.29 -28.37
CA ALA A 433 -23.24 -25.34 -29.17
C ALA A 433 -23.11 -23.83 -28.90
N LEU A 434 -23.52 -23.04 -29.91
CA LEU A 434 -23.92 -21.63 -29.84
C LEU A 434 -25.26 -21.47 -29.08
N LEU A 435 -25.30 -20.54 -28.11
CA LEU A 435 -26.52 -20.15 -27.37
C LEU A 435 -26.91 -18.70 -27.70
N GLY A 436 -27.81 -18.51 -28.66
CA GLY A 436 -28.36 -17.19 -29.01
C GLY A 436 -29.71 -16.98 -28.35
N LEU A 437 -29.82 -16.02 -27.42
CA LEU A 437 -31.04 -15.76 -26.67
C LEU A 437 -31.47 -14.31 -26.82
N GLY A 438 -32.76 -14.07 -27.09
CA GLY A 438 -33.39 -12.76 -26.95
C GLY A 438 -33.63 -12.40 -25.48
N ASN A 439 -34.71 -11.67 -25.19
CA ASN A 439 -35.11 -11.40 -23.80
C ASN A 439 -35.51 -12.68 -23.05
N VAL A 440 -34.83 -12.96 -21.94
CA VAL A 440 -35.12 -14.10 -21.07
C VAL A 440 -35.51 -13.64 -19.68
N ALA A 441 -36.71 -14.03 -19.24
CA ALA A 441 -37.24 -13.74 -17.91
C ALA A 441 -37.76 -15.04 -17.25
N ALA A 442 -37.06 -15.48 -16.21
CA ALA A 442 -37.56 -16.51 -15.31
C ALA A 442 -38.44 -15.87 -14.22
N GLY A 443 -39.50 -16.57 -13.80
CA GLY A 443 -40.49 -16.09 -12.83
C GLY A 443 -39.90 -15.78 -11.44
N ALA A 444 -40.71 -15.18 -10.57
CA ALA A 444 -40.27 -14.61 -9.29
C ALA A 444 -39.55 -15.59 -8.34
N ASN A 445 -39.79 -16.90 -8.46
CA ASN A 445 -39.16 -17.94 -7.61
C ASN A 445 -38.27 -18.91 -8.40
N ALA A 446 -37.93 -18.55 -9.63
CA ALA A 446 -37.26 -19.41 -10.59
C ALA A 446 -35.76 -19.14 -10.64
N ASP A 447 -34.98 -20.22 -10.72
CA ASP A 447 -33.57 -20.16 -11.06
C ASP A 447 -33.41 -20.27 -12.59
N LEU A 448 -32.35 -19.63 -13.10
CA LEU A 448 -31.95 -19.69 -14.49
C LEU A 448 -30.52 -20.24 -14.57
N VAL A 449 -30.39 -21.39 -15.23
CA VAL A 449 -29.11 -22.08 -15.40
C VAL A 449 -28.81 -22.20 -16.88
N LEU A 450 -27.67 -21.63 -17.29
CA LEU A 450 -27.16 -21.66 -18.66
C LEU A 450 -25.79 -22.37 -18.68
N ASN A 451 -25.71 -23.51 -19.37
CA ASN A 451 -24.47 -24.29 -19.51
C ASN A 451 -24.13 -24.48 -21.00
N GLY A 452 -22.98 -23.97 -21.44
CA GLY A 452 -22.45 -24.17 -22.81
C GLY A 452 -20.95 -24.50 -22.81
N LEU A 453 -20.50 -25.36 -23.71
CA LEU A 453 -19.07 -25.71 -23.86
C LEU A 453 -18.70 -25.67 -25.34
N ALA A 454 -17.89 -24.72 -25.84
CA ALA A 454 -17.06 -24.88 -27.07
C ALA A 454 -16.22 -23.65 -27.52
N LEU A 455 -15.14 -23.95 -28.27
CA LEU A 455 -14.06 -23.14 -28.88
C LEU A 455 -14.40 -22.70 -30.35
N ILE A 456 -13.87 -21.55 -30.80
CA ILE A 456 -14.27 -20.65 -31.93
C ILE A 456 -14.25 -21.21 -33.38
N SER A 457 -15.20 -20.75 -34.24
CA SER A 457 -14.95 -20.21 -35.60
C SER A 457 -15.99 -19.15 -36.00
N PHE A 458 -15.62 -18.28 -36.95
CA PHE A 458 -16.22 -16.97 -37.27
C PHE A 458 -17.71 -16.98 -37.62
N ASN A 459 -18.42 -16.00 -37.05
CA ASN A 459 -19.88 -15.77 -36.94
C ASN A 459 -20.61 -16.63 -35.89
N ASN A 460 -20.74 -16.02 -34.71
CA ASN A 460 -21.66 -16.30 -33.62
C ASN A 460 -21.48 -17.66 -32.91
N GLY A 461 -20.53 -17.73 -31.97
CA GLY A 461 -20.30 -18.88 -31.05
C GLY A 461 -20.37 -18.49 -29.56
N ASN A 462 -21.15 -17.46 -29.21
CA ASN A 462 -21.17 -16.77 -27.91
C ASN A 462 -22.47 -17.06 -27.14
N ILE A 463 -22.49 -16.88 -25.81
CA ILE A 463 -23.74 -16.46 -25.16
C ILE A 463 -23.90 -14.97 -25.48
N THR A 464 -24.63 -14.66 -26.54
CA THR A 464 -25.05 -13.28 -26.85
C THR A 464 -26.50 -13.12 -26.40
N VAL A 465 -26.72 -12.37 -25.31
CA VAL A 465 -28.07 -11.99 -24.85
C VAL A 465 -28.34 -10.56 -25.31
N LEU A 466 -29.28 -10.39 -26.22
CA LEU A 466 -29.47 -9.13 -26.95
C LEU A 466 -30.62 -8.26 -26.41
N PRO A 467 -31.04 -8.36 -25.12
CA PRO A 467 -30.55 -7.35 -24.17
C PRO A 467 -30.50 -7.71 -22.65
N THR A 468 -31.44 -8.49 -22.11
CA THR A 468 -31.59 -8.68 -20.65
C THR A 468 -31.78 -10.14 -20.30
N LEU A 469 -31.00 -10.61 -19.32
CA LEU A 469 -31.18 -11.88 -18.64
C LEU A 469 -31.73 -11.61 -17.25
N SER A 470 -32.88 -12.18 -16.89
CA SER A 470 -33.47 -11.95 -15.57
C SER A 470 -34.05 -13.21 -14.94
N ALA A 471 -33.90 -13.34 -13.63
CA ALA A 471 -34.50 -14.41 -12.84
C ALA A 471 -34.87 -13.92 -11.44
N GLY A 472 -35.98 -14.41 -10.89
CA GLY A 472 -36.43 -14.02 -9.55
C GLY A 472 -35.55 -14.53 -8.40
N ARG A 473 -34.73 -15.55 -8.63
CA ARG A 473 -33.76 -16.08 -7.65
C ARG A 473 -32.33 -16.07 -8.21
N ASP A 474 -31.75 -17.24 -8.51
CA ASP A 474 -30.35 -17.33 -8.90
C ASP A 474 -30.19 -17.38 -10.43
N ILE A 475 -29.13 -16.75 -10.93
CA ILE A 475 -28.65 -16.91 -12.29
C ILE A 475 -27.26 -17.54 -12.22
N THR A 476 -27.11 -18.70 -12.85
CA THR A 476 -25.81 -19.35 -13.05
C THR A 476 -25.52 -19.44 -14.55
N VAL A 477 -24.41 -18.84 -14.97
CA VAL A 477 -23.92 -18.89 -16.35
C VAL A 477 -22.55 -19.55 -16.35
N THR A 478 -22.43 -20.69 -17.01
CA THR A 478 -21.15 -21.38 -17.19
C THR A 478 -20.91 -21.60 -18.67
N THR A 479 -19.81 -21.05 -19.18
CA THR A 479 -19.41 -21.21 -20.59
C THR A 479 -17.94 -21.58 -20.73
N GLY A 480 -17.65 -22.50 -21.67
CA GLY A 480 -16.30 -22.79 -22.16
C GLY A 480 -15.73 -21.72 -23.11
N GLY A 481 -16.46 -20.64 -23.39
CA GLY A 481 -16.09 -19.58 -24.33
C GLY A 481 -16.35 -18.16 -23.77
N GLN A 482 -17.05 -17.32 -24.54
CA GLN A 482 -17.24 -15.88 -24.29
C GLN A 482 -18.68 -15.55 -23.88
N ILE A 483 -18.86 -14.46 -23.12
CA ILE A 483 -20.18 -13.92 -22.76
C ILE A 483 -20.26 -12.46 -23.19
N SER A 484 -21.29 -12.12 -23.97
CA SER A 484 -21.62 -10.74 -24.32
C SER A 484 -23.09 -10.46 -24.01
N THR A 485 -23.35 -9.57 -23.08
CA THR A 485 -24.71 -9.23 -22.64
C THR A 485 -24.81 -7.74 -22.38
N LYS A 486 -26.01 -7.17 -22.40
CA LYS A 486 -26.21 -5.82 -21.87
C LYS A 486 -26.50 -5.90 -20.38
N THR A 487 -27.56 -6.59 -19.95
CA THR A 487 -27.95 -6.67 -18.53
C THR A 487 -28.16 -8.10 -18.06
N ILE A 488 -27.67 -8.42 -16.85
CA ILE A 488 -28.05 -9.63 -16.09
C ILE A 488 -28.58 -9.20 -14.71
N ASP A 489 -29.83 -9.50 -14.42
CA ASP A 489 -30.52 -9.15 -13.17
C ASP A 489 -31.00 -10.43 -12.44
N ALA A 490 -30.26 -10.88 -11.44
CA ALA A 490 -30.65 -11.95 -10.53
C ALA A 490 -31.33 -11.40 -9.27
N GLY A 491 -32.42 -12.03 -8.81
CA GLY A 491 -33.09 -11.64 -7.56
C GLY A 491 -32.31 -12.00 -6.29
N ARG A 492 -31.48 -13.05 -6.34
CA ARG A 492 -30.63 -13.49 -5.22
C ARG A 492 -29.16 -13.55 -5.61
N ASN A 493 -28.66 -14.63 -6.21
CA ASN A 493 -27.25 -14.75 -6.56
C ASN A 493 -27.02 -14.74 -8.07
N LEU A 494 -25.93 -14.11 -8.51
CA LEU A 494 -25.41 -14.17 -9.86
C LEU A 494 -24.03 -14.84 -9.85
N SER A 495 -23.91 -15.98 -10.50
CA SER A 495 -22.63 -16.69 -10.67
C SER A 495 -22.30 -16.81 -12.16
N ILE A 496 -21.16 -16.28 -12.58
CA ILE A 496 -20.67 -16.31 -13.95
C ILE A 496 -19.30 -16.97 -13.99
N THR A 497 -19.16 -18.00 -14.82
CA THR A 497 -17.87 -18.62 -15.15
C THR A 497 -17.72 -18.65 -16.66
N ALA A 498 -16.67 -18.01 -17.17
CA ALA A 498 -16.33 -18.02 -18.59
C ALA A 498 -14.86 -18.41 -18.77
N VAL A 499 -14.51 -18.97 -19.93
CA VAL A 499 -13.11 -19.27 -20.24
C VAL A 499 -12.46 -18.09 -20.94
N ASP A 500 -13.08 -17.41 -21.91
CA ASP A 500 -12.34 -16.40 -22.70
C ASP A 500 -12.52 -14.98 -22.14
N TRP A 501 -13.66 -14.34 -22.44
CA TRP A 501 -13.97 -12.99 -21.98
C TRP A 501 -15.44 -12.80 -21.64
N LEU A 502 -15.71 -11.81 -20.78
CA LEU A 502 -17.03 -11.31 -20.40
C LEU A 502 -17.14 -9.83 -20.73
N SER A 503 -18.21 -9.44 -21.42
CA SER A 503 -18.61 -8.05 -21.63
C SER A 503 -20.06 -7.85 -21.17
N ALA A 504 -20.27 -6.91 -20.25
CA ALA A 504 -21.59 -6.57 -19.71
C ALA A 504 -21.74 -5.06 -19.43
N ASP A 505 -22.93 -4.51 -19.66
CA ASP A 505 -23.25 -3.14 -19.21
C ASP A 505 -23.64 -3.17 -17.72
N LYS A 506 -24.49 -4.12 -17.31
CA LYS A 506 -24.98 -4.21 -15.93
C LYS A 506 -25.07 -5.66 -15.45
N LEU A 507 -24.48 -5.93 -14.29
CA LEU A 507 -24.66 -7.17 -13.52
C LEU A 507 -25.32 -6.84 -12.18
N THR A 508 -26.39 -7.54 -11.81
CA THR A 508 -27.11 -7.29 -10.57
C THR A 508 -27.50 -8.58 -9.87
N ALA A 509 -27.34 -8.58 -8.56
CA ALA A 509 -27.84 -9.59 -7.62
C ALA A 509 -28.57 -8.84 -6.50
N ALA A 510 -29.91 -8.82 -6.51
CA ALA A 510 -30.69 -7.87 -5.69
C ALA A 510 -30.54 -8.08 -4.18
N SER A 511 -30.39 -9.33 -3.72
CA SER A 511 -30.27 -9.67 -2.29
C SER A 511 -29.03 -10.48 -1.92
N GLY A 512 -28.27 -10.94 -2.92
CA GLY A 512 -27.13 -11.85 -2.73
C GLY A 512 -25.88 -11.41 -3.48
N ASP A 513 -25.04 -12.39 -3.84
CA ASP A 513 -23.69 -12.15 -4.34
C ASP A 513 -23.64 -12.04 -5.88
N VAL A 514 -22.71 -11.23 -6.38
CA VAL A 514 -22.25 -11.28 -7.78
C VAL A 514 -20.86 -11.91 -7.79
N SER A 515 -20.73 -13.10 -8.36
CA SER A 515 -19.45 -13.82 -8.50
C SER A 515 -19.12 -14.01 -9.98
N VAL A 516 -17.97 -13.50 -10.42
CA VAL A 516 -17.51 -13.56 -11.81
C VAL A 516 -16.10 -14.15 -11.86
N THR A 517 -15.92 -15.22 -12.61
CA THR A 517 -14.60 -15.83 -12.84
C THR A 517 -14.37 -16.05 -14.33
N VAL A 518 -13.31 -15.43 -14.87
CA VAL A 518 -12.88 -15.61 -16.25
C VAL A 518 -11.45 -16.13 -16.30
N THR A 519 -11.24 -17.36 -16.77
CA THR A 519 -9.98 -18.09 -16.55
C THR A 519 -8.95 -18.03 -17.68
N GLY A 520 -9.36 -17.66 -18.88
CA GLY A 520 -8.52 -17.62 -20.09
C GLY A 520 -8.08 -16.21 -20.46
N GLY A 521 -7.23 -16.14 -21.47
CA GLY A 521 -6.44 -14.94 -21.79
C GLY A 521 -6.89 -14.16 -23.03
N ALA A 522 -8.00 -14.53 -23.67
CA ALA A 522 -8.52 -13.78 -24.81
C ALA A 522 -9.10 -12.43 -24.34
N LEU A 523 -8.66 -11.33 -24.92
CA LEU A 523 -9.21 -10.00 -24.62
C LEU A 523 -10.48 -9.75 -25.42
N SER A 524 -11.45 -9.04 -24.83
CA SER A 524 -12.68 -8.66 -25.52
C SER A 524 -12.37 -7.67 -26.65
N PRO A 525 -12.94 -7.86 -27.86
CA PRO A 525 -12.78 -6.92 -28.97
C PRO A 525 -13.30 -5.53 -28.59
N GLY A 526 -12.40 -4.53 -28.53
CA GLY A 526 -12.74 -3.13 -28.33
C GLY A 526 -12.53 -2.59 -26.92
N SER A 527 -12.53 -3.42 -25.86
CA SER A 527 -12.19 -2.97 -24.50
C SER A 527 -10.71 -3.19 -24.15
N GLY A 528 -10.09 -4.24 -24.71
CA GLY A 528 -8.73 -4.64 -24.32
C GLY A 528 -8.65 -5.35 -22.97
N TYR A 529 -9.80 -5.69 -22.36
CA TYR A 529 -9.91 -6.43 -21.09
C TYR A 529 -10.62 -7.76 -21.31
N ASN A 530 -10.25 -8.81 -20.56
CA ASN A 530 -10.98 -10.07 -20.63
C ASN A 530 -12.25 -10.05 -19.75
N VAL A 531 -12.37 -9.09 -18.84
CA VAL A 531 -13.63 -8.77 -18.16
C VAL A 531 -13.90 -7.29 -18.30
N SER A 532 -15.02 -6.92 -18.91
CA SER A 532 -15.44 -5.53 -19.09
C SER A 532 -16.88 -5.37 -18.61
N ILE A 533 -17.06 -4.70 -17.47
CA ILE A 533 -18.37 -4.53 -16.83
C ILE A 533 -18.60 -3.05 -16.49
N ASN A 534 -19.61 -2.40 -17.07
CA ASN A 534 -19.84 -0.98 -16.76
C ASN A 534 -20.45 -0.76 -15.37
N SER A 535 -21.29 -1.69 -14.89
CA SER A 535 -21.96 -1.57 -13.60
C SER A 535 -22.17 -2.92 -12.91
N ILE A 536 -21.83 -3.00 -11.62
CA ILE A 536 -22.08 -4.15 -10.74
C ILE A 536 -22.90 -3.68 -9.54
N SER A 537 -23.96 -4.43 -9.22
CA SER A 537 -24.73 -4.22 -7.99
C SER A 537 -25.02 -5.54 -7.28
N ALA A 538 -24.37 -5.77 -6.15
CA ALA A 538 -24.58 -6.92 -5.29
C ALA A 538 -25.23 -6.51 -3.97
N GLY A 539 -26.32 -7.19 -3.60
CA GLY A 539 -26.98 -7.02 -2.31
C GLY A 539 -26.09 -7.41 -1.13
N THR A 540 -25.20 -8.39 -1.31
CA THR A 540 -24.12 -8.74 -0.37
C THR A 540 -22.75 -8.49 -0.99
N SER A 541 -22.06 -9.48 -1.53
CA SER A 541 -20.67 -9.32 -1.98
C SER A 541 -20.53 -9.39 -3.49
N ALA A 542 -19.60 -8.61 -4.04
CA ALA A 542 -19.20 -8.71 -5.44
C ALA A 542 -17.74 -9.20 -5.52
N SER A 543 -17.50 -10.31 -6.22
CA SER A 543 -16.19 -10.86 -6.48
C SER A 543 -15.98 -11.03 -7.97
N VAL A 544 -14.94 -10.41 -8.52
CA VAL A 544 -14.62 -10.47 -9.96
C VAL A 544 -13.16 -10.84 -10.13
N SER A 545 -12.91 -11.92 -10.85
CA SER A 545 -11.56 -12.40 -11.16
C SER A 545 -11.35 -12.63 -12.66
N GLY A 546 -10.19 -12.22 -13.19
CA GLY A 546 -9.85 -12.33 -14.62
C GLY A 546 -8.35 -12.17 -14.91
N LEU A 547 -7.98 -12.11 -16.19
CA LEU A 547 -6.64 -11.74 -16.63
C LEU A 547 -6.47 -10.21 -16.55
N ALA A 548 -7.40 -9.44 -17.12
CA ALA A 548 -7.43 -7.99 -17.06
C ALA A 548 -8.88 -7.49 -16.90
N LEU A 549 -9.11 -6.60 -15.94
CA LEU A 549 -10.44 -6.17 -15.54
C LEU A 549 -10.69 -4.69 -15.88
N TYR A 550 -11.83 -4.42 -16.50
CA TYR A 550 -12.45 -3.10 -16.52
C TYR A 550 -13.79 -3.18 -15.76
N VAL A 551 -13.91 -2.37 -14.71
CA VAL A 551 -15.12 -2.20 -13.93
C VAL A 551 -15.45 -0.70 -13.86
N GLY A 552 -16.60 -0.30 -14.38
CA GLY A 552 -17.07 1.08 -14.30
C GLY A 552 -17.43 1.42 -12.86
N ASN A 553 -18.66 1.09 -12.44
CA ASN A 553 -19.15 1.32 -11.09
C ASN A 553 -19.45 -0.01 -10.40
N ALA A 554 -19.01 -0.19 -9.15
CA ALA A 554 -19.29 -1.40 -8.40
C ALA A 554 -19.91 -1.09 -7.04
N THR A 555 -21.01 -1.76 -6.72
CA THR A 555 -21.68 -1.68 -5.42
C THR A 555 -21.79 -3.06 -4.78
N GLY A 556 -21.43 -3.19 -3.51
CA GLY A 556 -21.58 -4.43 -2.74
C GLY A 556 -22.01 -4.16 -1.30
N GLY A 557 -23.15 -4.68 -0.86
CA GLY A 557 -23.65 -4.49 0.51
C GLY A 557 -22.69 -4.93 1.63
N ALA A 558 -21.82 -5.92 1.38
CA ALA A 558 -20.84 -6.45 2.33
C ALA A 558 -19.39 -6.25 1.87
N ASN A 559 -18.88 -7.03 0.91
CA ASN A 559 -17.49 -6.87 0.43
C ASN A 559 -17.44 -6.73 -1.09
N LEU A 560 -16.45 -6.00 -1.60
CA LEU A 560 -16.12 -5.93 -3.02
C LEU A 560 -14.68 -6.41 -3.22
N THR A 561 -14.46 -7.38 -4.10
CA THR A 561 -13.12 -7.89 -4.41
C THR A 561 -12.93 -7.99 -5.91
N LEU A 562 -11.91 -7.31 -6.43
CA LEU A 562 -11.50 -7.34 -7.82
C LEU A 562 -10.08 -7.92 -7.90
N THR A 563 -9.86 -8.94 -8.71
CA THR A 563 -8.55 -9.60 -8.83
C THR A 563 -8.20 -9.89 -10.29
N ALA A 564 -7.10 -9.32 -10.77
CA ALA A 564 -6.57 -9.57 -12.11
C ALA A 564 -5.19 -10.25 -12.04
N GLY A 565 -4.88 -11.05 -13.06
CA GLY A 565 -3.51 -11.48 -13.35
C GLY A 565 -2.63 -10.31 -13.78
N GLU A 566 -3.14 -9.45 -14.66
CA GLU A 566 -2.52 -8.24 -15.23
C GLU A 566 -3.22 -6.98 -14.68
N ASP A 567 -3.83 -6.15 -15.53
CA ASP A 567 -4.31 -4.82 -15.16
C ASP A 567 -5.74 -4.82 -14.58
N VAL A 568 -5.99 -3.90 -13.63
CA VAL A 568 -7.34 -3.57 -13.15
C VAL A 568 -7.62 -2.09 -13.39
N TYR A 569 -8.77 -1.80 -13.99
CA TYR A 569 -9.31 -0.46 -14.14
C TYR A 569 -10.66 -0.36 -13.41
N LEU A 570 -10.76 0.55 -12.46
CA LEU A 570 -11.96 0.81 -11.65
C LEU A 570 -12.32 2.29 -11.72
N THR A 571 -13.55 2.62 -12.13
CA THR A 571 -13.97 4.03 -12.17
C THR A 571 -14.52 4.50 -10.83
N SER A 572 -15.41 3.73 -10.19
CA SER A 572 -15.88 4.04 -8.83
C SER A 572 -16.39 2.78 -8.11
N ALA A 573 -16.41 2.82 -6.77
CA ALA A 573 -16.98 1.73 -5.98
C ALA A 573 -17.52 2.17 -4.62
N SER A 574 -18.54 1.46 -4.14
CA SER A 574 -19.07 1.61 -2.79
C SER A 574 -19.37 0.24 -2.18
N SER A 575 -18.98 0.02 -0.93
CA SER A 575 -19.30 -1.19 -0.20
C SER A 575 -19.63 -0.93 1.25
N GLY A 576 -20.58 -1.69 1.82
CA GLY A 576 -20.91 -1.63 3.24
C GLY A 576 -19.81 -2.20 4.16
N GLY A 577 -18.83 -2.91 3.60
CA GLY A 577 -17.64 -3.45 4.27
C GLY A 577 -16.39 -3.20 3.42
N SER A 578 -15.52 -4.20 3.26
CA SER A 578 -14.18 -3.99 2.70
C SER A 578 -14.15 -3.99 1.17
N ILE A 579 -13.26 -3.18 0.59
CA ILE A 579 -12.97 -3.13 -0.85
C ILE A 579 -11.53 -3.57 -1.08
N GLY A 580 -11.33 -4.64 -1.84
CA GLY A 580 -10.02 -5.15 -2.24
C GLY A 580 -9.84 -5.09 -3.76
N VAL A 581 -8.74 -4.49 -4.23
CA VAL A 581 -8.42 -4.42 -5.66
C VAL A 581 -6.99 -4.92 -5.87
N THR A 582 -6.81 -6.00 -6.63
CA THR A 582 -5.50 -6.64 -6.81
C THR A 582 -5.18 -6.88 -8.27
N ALA A 583 -4.00 -6.44 -8.69
CA ALA A 583 -3.34 -6.79 -9.95
C ALA A 583 -2.05 -7.57 -9.63
N THR A 584 -2.02 -8.86 -9.96
CA THR A 584 -0.93 -9.77 -9.55
C THR A 584 0.38 -9.43 -10.26
N ASN A 585 0.33 -9.06 -11.54
CA ASN A 585 1.48 -8.68 -12.35
C ASN A 585 1.37 -7.27 -12.93
N GLY A 586 0.15 -6.74 -13.12
CA GLY A 586 -0.09 -5.47 -13.80
C GLY A 586 -0.25 -4.25 -12.89
N VAL A 587 -0.92 -3.24 -13.45
CA VAL A 587 -1.20 -1.94 -12.83
C VAL A 587 -2.65 -1.90 -12.34
N VAL A 588 -2.89 -1.26 -11.19
CA VAL A 588 -4.25 -0.90 -10.75
C VAL A 588 -4.51 0.59 -11.01
N ASN A 589 -5.56 0.91 -11.74
CA ASN A 589 -6.05 2.27 -11.95
C ASN A 589 -7.41 2.45 -11.27
N VAL A 590 -7.49 3.29 -10.23
CA VAL A 590 -8.75 3.65 -9.56
C VAL A 590 -9.01 5.13 -9.75
N LEU A 591 -9.83 5.48 -10.75
CA LEU A 591 -9.87 6.86 -11.27
C LEU A 591 -11.04 7.72 -10.75
N GLY A 592 -11.79 7.25 -9.77
CA GLY A 592 -12.89 8.00 -9.18
C GLY A 592 -13.16 7.63 -7.74
N ASN A 593 -14.39 7.90 -7.29
CA ASN A 593 -14.71 7.87 -5.86
C ASN A 593 -14.83 6.43 -5.33
N ILE A 594 -14.30 6.21 -4.13
CA ILE A 594 -14.38 4.94 -3.41
C ILE A 594 -14.98 5.19 -2.02
N THR A 595 -15.87 4.32 -1.57
CA THR A 595 -16.40 4.33 -0.21
C THR A 595 -16.45 2.91 0.34
N ALA A 596 -15.52 2.56 1.23
CA ALA A 596 -15.50 1.28 1.94
C ALA A 596 -16.02 1.45 3.37
N GLY A 597 -17.03 0.66 3.74
CA GLY A 597 -17.53 0.56 5.11
C GLY A 597 -16.60 -0.22 6.06
N GLY A 598 -15.58 -0.89 5.51
CA GLY A 598 -14.47 -1.54 6.22
C GLY A 598 -13.12 -1.09 5.64
N ASP A 599 -12.20 -2.02 5.46
CA ASP A 599 -10.86 -1.75 4.93
C ASP A 599 -10.88 -1.49 3.42
N TYR A 600 -9.98 -0.64 2.95
CA TYR A 600 -9.73 -0.42 1.52
C TYR A 600 -8.28 -0.76 1.19
N ALA A 601 -8.09 -1.83 0.42
CA ALA A 601 -6.77 -2.34 0.07
C ALA A 601 -6.59 -2.41 -1.46
N VAL A 602 -5.53 -1.79 -1.96
CA VAL A 602 -5.12 -1.88 -3.36
C VAL A 602 -3.70 -2.44 -3.45
N SER A 603 -3.53 -3.48 -4.25
CA SER A 603 -2.25 -4.14 -4.49
C SER A 603 -1.98 -4.24 -5.99
N GLY A 604 -0.87 -3.66 -6.46
CA GLY A 604 -0.45 -3.75 -7.86
C GLY A 604 1.05 -4.00 -7.98
N LYS A 605 1.47 -5.02 -8.72
CA LYS A 605 2.92 -5.29 -8.89
C LYS A 605 3.61 -4.21 -9.72
N ALA A 606 3.07 -3.86 -10.89
CA ALA A 606 3.68 -2.91 -11.82
C ALA A 606 3.37 -1.44 -11.51
N GLY A 607 2.33 -1.17 -10.71
CA GLY A 607 2.01 0.19 -10.27
C GLY A 607 0.59 0.36 -9.76
N ILE A 608 0.32 1.50 -9.13
CA ILE A 608 -1.01 1.95 -8.73
C ILE A 608 -1.20 3.41 -9.14
N SER A 609 -2.30 3.72 -9.83
CA SER A 609 -2.73 5.11 -10.09
C SER A 609 -4.09 5.36 -9.46
N VAL A 610 -4.21 6.45 -8.70
CA VAL A 610 -5.45 6.80 -7.97
C VAL A 610 -5.85 8.27 -8.18
N SER A 611 -7.15 8.53 -8.26
CA SER A 611 -7.76 9.87 -8.27
C SER A 611 -9.14 9.87 -7.60
N GLY A 612 -9.72 11.05 -7.41
CA GLY A 612 -11.03 11.20 -6.77
C GLY A 612 -10.98 11.07 -5.24
N VAL A 613 -12.15 10.95 -4.61
CA VAL A 613 -12.28 10.84 -3.15
C VAL A 613 -12.43 9.38 -2.74
N GLN A 614 -11.46 8.83 -2.02
CA GLN A 614 -11.40 7.44 -1.62
C GLN A 614 -11.41 7.31 -0.09
N LEU A 615 -12.53 6.83 0.43
CA LEU A 615 -12.83 6.78 1.85
C LEU A 615 -12.88 5.34 2.32
N ALA A 616 -12.26 5.06 3.46
CA ALA A 616 -12.40 3.81 4.21
C ALA A 616 -12.78 4.14 5.64
N LYS A 617 -13.78 3.45 6.20
CA LYS A 617 -13.99 3.45 7.66
C LYS A 617 -12.91 2.65 8.37
N GLY A 618 -12.41 1.60 7.72
CA GLY A 618 -11.27 0.80 8.14
C GLY A 618 -9.92 1.41 7.76
N ALA A 619 -8.91 0.55 7.69
CA ALA A 619 -7.57 0.90 7.23
C ALA A 619 -7.56 1.12 5.71
N LEU A 620 -6.72 2.05 5.26
CA LEU A 620 -6.50 2.33 3.83
C LEU A 620 -5.07 1.96 3.45
N THR A 621 -4.88 0.97 2.59
CA THR A 621 -3.55 0.51 2.17
C THR A 621 -3.42 0.50 0.66
N LEU A 622 -2.42 1.21 0.13
CA LEU A 622 -1.98 1.11 -1.26
C LEU A 622 -0.56 0.55 -1.28
N ALA A 623 -0.36 -0.61 -1.91
CA ALA A 623 0.92 -1.32 -1.89
C ALA A 623 1.35 -1.82 -3.26
N THR A 624 2.62 -1.59 -3.60
CA THR A 624 3.27 -2.18 -4.79
C THR A 624 4.51 -2.96 -4.40
N SER A 625 4.77 -4.04 -5.14
CA SER A 625 5.94 -4.89 -4.93
C SER A 625 7.05 -4.66 -5.97
N SER A 626 6.88 -3.76 -6.93
CA SER A 626 7.91 -3.39 -7.90
C SER A 626 7.72 -1.97 -8.46
N GLY A 627 6.49 -1.59 -8.81
CA GLY A 627 6.16 -0.30 -9.41
C GLY A 627 5.99 0.85 -8.43
N GLY A 628 5.59 2.02 -8.94
CA GLY A 628 5.29 3.21 -8.16
C GLY A 628 3.80 3.39 -7.81
N ILE A 629 3.51 4.40 -7.00
CA ILE A 629 2.14 4.86 -6.70
C ILE A 629 1.99 6.30 -7.16
N TRP A 630 0.99 6.58 -8.01
CA TRP A 630 0.71 7.90 -8.55
C TRP A 630 -0.68 8.39 -8.13
N GLY A 631 -0.73 9.46 -7.35
CA GLY A 631 -1.96 10.17 -7.00
C GLY A 631 -2.16 11.41 -7.87
N TYR A 632 -3.33 11.55 -8.48
CA TYR A 632 -3.69 12.72 -9.30
C TYR A 632 -4.94 13.40 -8.72
N GLY A 633 -4.75 14.43 -7.90
CA GLY A 633 -5.83 15.11 -7.19
C GLY A 633 -6.66 14.15 -6.33
N VAL A 634 -6.01 13.16 -5.73
CA VAL A 634 -6.69 12.14 -4.91
C VAL A 634 -6.90 12.64 -3.49
N GLU A 635 -8.04 12.35 -2.88
CA GLU A 635 -8.26 12.47 -1.45
C GLU A 635 -8.38 11.07 -0.84
N LEU A 636 -7.37 10.64 -0.09
CA LEU A 636 -7.38 9.37 0.64
C LEU A 636 -7.75 9.63 2.11
N ARG A 637 -8.77 8.97 2.64
CA ARG A 637 -9.13 9.09 4.07
C ARG A 637 -9.37 7.69 4.66
N SER A 638 -8.53 7.31 5.62
CA SER A 638 -8.79 6.18 6.55
C SER A 638 -9.65 6.66 7.72
N ASN A 639 -10.25 5.75 8.50
CA ASN A 639 -11.06 6.09 9.67
C ASN A 639 -12.11 7.18 9.37
N SER A 640 -12.80 7.04 8.23
CA SER A 640 -13.68 8.10 7.71
C SER A 640 -14.96 8.32 8.54
N ASP A 641 -15.32 7.39 9.43
CA ASP A 641 -16.40 7.50 10.40
C ASP A 641 -15.95 8.07 11.76
N GLY A 642 -14.64 8.16 12.00
CA GLY A 642 -14.06 8.71 13.22
C GLY A 642 -14.10 7.79 14.42
N ILE A 643 -14.21 6.48 14.21
CA ILE A 643 -14.24 5.47 15.26
C ILE A 643 -12.98 4.61 15.15
N GLY A 644 -12.05 4.79 16.08
CA GLY A 644 -10.83 3.98 16.15
C GLY A 644 -9.57 4.74 15.73
N ASN A 645 -8.53 4.01 15.33
CA ASN A 645 -7.22 4.55 14.97
C ASN A 645 -6.62 3.83 13.74
N GLU A 646 -7.47 3.56 12.75
CA GLU A 646 -7.18 2.80 11.54
C GLU A 646 -6.22 3.59 10.65
N ALA A 647 -5.09 2.96 10.30
CA ALA A 647 -4.00 3.65 9.62
C ALA A 647 -4.24 3.84 8.11
N LEU A 648 -3.58 4.86 7.56
CA LEU A 648 -3.41 5.04 6.12
C LEU A 648 -1.95 4.75 5.74
N SER A 649 -1.74 3.79 4.83
CA SER A 649 -0.41 3.35 4.42
C SER A 649 -0.24 3.35 2.90
N LEU A 650 0.82 3.98 2.43
CA LEU A 650 1.34 3.85 1.07
C LEU A 650 2.70 3.19 1.10
N SER A 651 2.90 2.12 0.33
CA SER A 651 4.17 1.40 0.27
C SER A 651 4.52 1.03 -1.16
N ALA A 652 5.65 1.50 -1.66
CA ALA A 652 6.15 1.18 -3.00
C ALA A 652 7.65 0.89 -2.96
N LEU A 653 8.12 -0.06 -3.78
CA LEU A 653 9.56 -0.25 -3.99
C LEU A 653 10.18 0.75 -4.98
N SER A 654 9.34 1.45 -5.75
CA SER A 654 9.73 2.56 -6.62
C SER A 654 9.16 3.87 -6.06
N ASP A 655 8.75 4.80 -6.93
CA ASP A 655 8.39 6.17 -6.55
C ASP A 655 6.96 6.26 -6.00
N ILE A 656 6.73 7.19 -5.07
CA ILE A 656 5.41 7.63 -4.63
C ILE A 656 5.26 9.10 -4.98
N VAL A 657 4.32 9.40 -5.87
CA VAL A 657 4.16 10.71 -6.49
C VAL A 657 2.73 11.21 -6.29
N LEU A 658 2.56 12.28 -5.53
CA LEU A 658 1.28 12.94 -5.26
C LEU A 658 1.20 14.27 -6.00
N ARG A 659 0.30 14.37 -6.96
CA ARG A 659 0.11 15.51 -7.87
C ARG A 659 -1.29 16.11 -7.77
N GLY A 660 -1.49 17.29 -8.35
CA GLY A 660 -2.81 17.90 -8.54
C GLY A 660 -3.53 18.25 -7.23
N GLY A 661 -2.80 18.58 -6.16
CA GLY A 661 -3.37 18.92 -4.86
C GLY A 661 -3.91 17.73 -4.07
N SER A 662 -3.25 16.57 -4.18
CA SER A 662 -3.65 15.33 -3.49
C SER A 662 -3.58 15.45 -1.96
N LYS A 663 -4.54 14.87 -1.25
CA LYS A 663 -4.67 14.97 0.21
C LYS A 663 -4.80 13.60 0.87
N LEU A 664 -4.11 13.40 1.98
CA LEU A 664 -4.22 12.17 2.80
C LEU A 664 -4.66 12.55 4.20
N PHE A 665 -5.69 11.87 4.71
CA PHE A 665 -6.30 12.13 6.02
C PHE A 665 -6.35 10.87 6.88
N GLY A 666 -5.77 10.95 8.08
CA GLY A 666 -5.86 9.94 9.13
C GLY A 666 -7.07 10.19 10.02
N GLY A 667 -8.29 9.96 9.51
CA GLY A 667 -9.54 10.19 10.23
C GLY A 667 -9.90 11.67 10.46
N PRO A 668 -11.08 11.96 11.04
CA PRO A 668 -11.48 13.30 11.46
C PRO A 668 -10.63 13.78 12.65
N MET A 669 -10.18 15.04 12.61
CA MET A 669 -9.31 15.63 13.65
C MET A 669 -7.98 14.88 13.87
N ASP A 670 -7.43 14.25 12.82
CA ASP A 670 -6.05 13.73 12.85
C ASP A 670 -5.82 12.64 13.91
N GLN A 671 -6.74 11.67 14.01
CA GLN A 671 -6.73 10.60 15.01
C GLN A 671 -5.91 9.36 14.62
N SER A 672 -5.73 9.13 13.31
CA SER A 672 -5.02 7.97 12.77
C SER A 672 -3.64 8.32 12.21
N ASP A 673 -2.73 7.35 12.23
CA ASP A 673 -1.38 7.51 11.68
C ASP A 673 -1.36 7.38 10.16
N ILE A 674 -0.43 8.11 9.53
CA ILE A 674 -0.13 8.03 8.09
C ILE A 674 1.29 7.52 7.91
N ALA A 675 1.47 6.46 7.13
CA ALA A 675 2.78 5.93 6.76
C ALA A 675 2.99 5.97 5.24
N ILE A 676 4.12 6.52 4.79
CA ILE A 676 4.54 6.50 3.39
C ILE A 676 5.93 5.90 3.31
N ARG A 677 6.06 4.81 2.56
CA ARG A 677 7.32 4.09 2.36
C ARG A 677 7.60 3.96 0.88
N SER A 678 8.52 4.78 0.37
CA SER A 678 8.99 4.74 -1.02
C SER A 678 10.38 4.10 -1.07
N GLY A 679 10.62 3.20 -2.02
CA GLY A 679 11.98 2.73 -2.33
C GLY A 679 12.73 3.71 -3.23
N GLY A 680 12.02 4.63 -3.89
CA GLY A 680 12.55 5.67 -4.77
C GLY A 680 12.23 7.08 -4.28
N GLU A 681 11.72 7.89 -5.19
CA GLU A 681 11.31 9.29 -4.95
C GLU A 681 10.00 9.37 -4.15
N MET A 682 9.92 10.34 -3.23
CA MET A 682 8.68 10.81 -2.62
C MET A 682 8.43 12.24 -3.07
N LEU A 683 7.54 12.43 -4.04
CA LEU A 683 7.21 13.74 -4.61
C LEU A 683 5.83 14.21 -4.18
N PHE A 684 5.78 15.39 -3.59
CA PHE A 684 4.55 16.07 -3.19
C PHE A 684 4.45 17.41 -3.92
N GLN A 685 3.58 17.49 -4.94
CA GLN A 685 3.40 18.70 -5.72
C GLN A 685 2.67 19.79 -4.91
N ALA A 686 2.81 21.06 -5.33
CA ALA A 686 2.03 22.20 -4.88
C ALA A 686 0.55 21.86 -4.61
N GLY A 687 0.07 22.21 -3.40
CA GLY A 687 -1.29 21.96 -2.92
C GLY A 687 -1.50 20.60 -2.24
N SER A 688 -0.49 19.72 -2.21
CA SER A 688 -0.59 18.45 -1.48
C SER A 688 -0.61 18.67 0.04
N ASN A 689 -1.37 17.87 0.78
CA ASN A 689 -1.47 17.98 2.24
C ASN A 689 -1.73 16.61 2.90
N LEU A 690 -1.00 16.32 3.96
CA LEU A 690 -1.14 15.11 4.77
C LEU A 690 -1.49 15.54 6.19
N SER A 691 -2.58 15.01 6.73
CA SER A 691 -3.08 15.37 8.07
C SER A 691 -3.43 14.10 8.86
N GLY A 692 -2.81 13.92 10.02
CA GLY A 692 -2.94 12.68 10.80
C GLY A 692 -2.29 12.79 12.17
N ARG A 693 -2.35 11.71 12.97
CA ARG A 693 -1.79 11.69 14.32
C ARG A 693 -0.26 11.72 14.27
N ASN A 694 0.35 10.61 13.85
CA ASN A 694 1.77 10.56 13.52
C ASN A 694 1.94 10.37 12.02
N LEU A 695 2.88 11.11 11.43
CA LEU A 695 3.19 11.02 9.99
C LEU A 695 4.61 10.48 9.81
N ILE A 696 4.71 9.28 9.25
CA ILE A 696 5.97 8.54 9.14
C ILE A 696 6.29 8.37 7.66
N LEU A 697 7.27 9.12 7.17
CA LEU A 697 7.68 9.10 5.77
C LEU A 697 9.08 8.50 5.67
N SER A 698 9.33 7.63 4.69
CA SER A 698 10.66 7.11 4.40
C SER A 698 10.88 6.93 2.90
N GLY A 699 12.00 7.43 2.38
CA GLY A 699 12.35 7.26 0.96
C GLY A 699 13.79 7.58 0.62
N ALA A 700 14.17 7.32 -0.63
CA ALA A 700 15.51 7.62 -1.12
C ALA A 700 15.70 9.13 -1.36
N THR A 701 14.68 9.77 -1.93
CA THR A 701 14.62 11.22 -2.20
C THR A 701 13.29 11.78 -1.70
N PHE A 702 13.32 12.94 -1.05
CA PHE A 702 12.12 13.68 -0.63
C PHE A 702 12.04 15.01 -1.37
N ILE A 703 10.97 15.20 -2.15
CA ILE A 703 10.73 16.40 -2.94
C ILE A 703 9.42 17.04 -2.46
N ASN A 704 9.52 18.10 -1.68
CA ASN A 704 8.40 18.88 -1.17
C ASN A 704 8.25 20.19 -1.96
N ASP A 705 7.37 20.16 -2.96
CA ASP A 705 6.92 21.36 -3.68
C ASP A 705 5.59 21.91 -3.10
N ALA A 706 5.01 21.24 -2.10
CA ALA A 706 3.78 21.65 -1.42
C ALA A 706 3.99 22.79 -0.42
N GLY A 707 5.21 22.95 0.11
CA GLY A 707 5.57 24.01 1.03
C GLY A 707 5.49 23.60 2.50
N SER A 708 5.47 24.59 3.40
CA SER A 708 5.49 24.39 4.86
C SER A 708 4.25 23.66 5.41
N ASN A 709 3.16 23.65 4.65
CA ASN A 709 1.87 23.07 5.06
C ASN A 709 1.66 21.65 4.54
N LEU A 710 2.71 21.00 4.00
CA LEU A 710 2.62 19.63 3.51
C LEU A 710 2.15 18.66 4.60
N LEU A 711 2.69 18.79 5.82
CA LEU A 711 2.40 17.89 6.95
C LEU A 711 1.70 18.63 8.08
N THR A 712 0.57 18.10 8.53
CA THR A 712 -0.15 18.53 9.74
C THR A 712 -0.27 17.33 10.67
N ALA A 713 0.48 17.34 11.78
CA ALA A 713 0.52 16.24 12.75
C ALA A 713 -0.11 16.68 14.07
N SER A 714 -1.04 15.91 14.64
CA SER A 714 -1.50 16.15 16.02
C SER A 714 -0.51 15.62 17.07
N GLY A 715 0.29 14.62 16.71
CA GLY A 715 1.48 14.14 17.44
C GLY A 715 2.76 14.75 16.88
N HIS A 716 3.45 14.01 16.02
CA HIS A 716 4.65 14.47 15.32
C HIS A 716 4.82 13.84 13.94
N TRP A 717 5.70 14.42 13.13
CA TRP A 717 6.14 13.80 11.89
C TRP A 717 7.62 13.44 11.92
N VAL A 718 7.97 12.32 11.27
CA VAL A 718 9.34 11.85 11.11
C VAL A 718 9.59 11.49 9.66
N ILE A 719 10.66 12.05 9.08
CA ILE A 719 11.07 11.77 7.70
C ILE A 719 12.44 11.10 7.70
N TYR A 720 12.49 9.84 7.26
CA TYR A 720 13.70 9.05 7.15
C TYR A 720 14.29 9.13 5.73
N LEU A 721 15.54 9.58 5.63
CA LEU A 721 16.24 9.79 4.36
C LEU A 721 17.66 9.23 4.41
N ALA A 722 18.28 9.02 3.25
CA ALA A 722 19.66 8.54 3.20
C ALA A 722 20.67 9.62 3.65
N ARG A 723 20.56 10.84 3.12
CA ARG A 723 21.47 11.98 3.39
C ARG A 723 20.70 13.31 3.37
N PRO A 724 21.17 14.35 4.06
CA PRO A 724 20.52 15.67 4.07
C PRO A 724 20.69 16.42 2.75
N ASN A 725 21.87 16.29 2.14
CA ASN A 725 22.23 16.95 0.89
C ASN A 725 22.10 15.95 -0.27
N GLY A 726 21.60 16.40 -1.43
CA GLY A 726 21.34 15.55 -2.59
C GLY A 726 20.21 16.13 -3.45
N LEU A 727 19.33 15.26 -3.96
CA LEU A 727 18.14 15.64 -4.73
C LEU A 727 16.93 16.03 -3.85
N ASN A 728 17.11 16.11 -2.52
CA ASN A 728 16.02 16.45 -1.62
C ASN A 728 15.64 17.94 -1.72
N THR A 729 14.34 18.24 -1.73
CA THR A 729 13.79 19.59 -1.55
C THR A 729 12.83 19.59 -0.37
N TYR A 730 13.04 20.52 0.59
CA TYR A 730 12.31 20.51 1.86
C TYR A 730 11.11 21.45 1.90
N GLY A 731 11.02 22.41 0.99
CA GLY A 731 9.85 23.29 0.84
C GLY A 731 9.50 24.12 2.09
N ASN A 732 10.48 24.56 2.90
CA ASN A 732 10.25 25.26 4.18
C ASN A 732 9.44 24.43 5.21
N LEU A 733 9.46 23.10 5.11
CA LEU A 733 8.92 22.21 6.13
C LEU A 733 9.92 22.10 7.30
N ASP A 734 9.90 23.10 8.17
CA ASP A 734 10.84 23.21 9.29
C ASP A 734 10.42 22.32 10.46
N SER A 735 11.32 21.42 10.85
CA SER A 735 11.20 20.58 12.04
C SER A 735 11.34 21.37 13.34
N HIS A 736 11.93 22.57 13.30
CA HIS A 736 12.33 23.40 14.45
C HIS A 736 13.27 22.68 15.42
N ASN A 737 13.91 21.61 14.95
CA ASN A 737 14.74 20.70 15.73
C ASN A 737 16.01 20.37 14.94
N THR A 738 17.03 19.84 15.61
CA THR A 738 18.19 19.27 14.91
C THR A 738 17.84 17.92 14.26
N ALA A 739 18.63 17.50 13.27
CA ALA A 739 18.46 16.19 12.67
C ALA A 739 19.00 15.07 13.58
N ILE A 740 18.54 13.83 13.36
CA ILE A 740 19.12 12.62 13.96
C ILE A 740 19.95 11.90 12.91
N TRP A 741 21.18 11.54 13.25
CA TRP A 741 22.13 10.90 12.35
C TRP A 741 22.30 9.41 12.64
N ASN A 742 22.86 8.68 11.67
CA ASN A 742 23.14 7.24 11.75
C ASN A 742 21.92 6.40 12.18
N ALA A 743 20.74 6.73 11.67
CA ALA A 743 19.51 6.06 12.03
C ALA A 743 18.63 5.80 10.80
N THR A 744 17.95 4.67 10.81
CA THR A 744 16.94 4.28 9.82
C THR A 744 15.66 3.92 10.54
N LEU A 745 14.56 3.75 9.80
CA LEU A 745 13.30 3.29 10.37
C LEU A 745 13.46 1.95 11.14
N ALA A 746 14.41 1.10 10.73
CA ALA A 746 14.69 -0.17 11.38
C ALA A 746 15.56 -0.05 12.64
N THR A 747 16.47 0.93 12.71
CA THR A 747 17.39 1.09 13.85
C THR A 747 16.88 2.10 14.89
N ARG A 748 15.92 2.96 14.53
CA ARG A 748 15.30 3.92 15.43
C ARG A 748 13.82 4.09 15.09
N ALA A 749 12.96 3.50 15.93
CA ALA A 749 11.52 3.54 15.72
C ALA A 749 10.94 4.96 15.89
N PRO A 750 9.91 5.35 15.12
CA PRO A 750 9.33 6.70 15.17
C PRO A 750 8.81 7.10 16.55
N ASP A 751 8.27 6.16 17.31
CA ASP A 751 7.70 6.39 18.64
C ASP A 751 8.75 6.73 19.70
N THR A 752 10.04 6.49 19.41
CA THR A 752 11.16 6.83 20.30
C THR A 752 11.71 8.25 20.06
N ILE A 753 11.17 8.94 19.06
CA ILE A 753 11.63 10.25 18.60
C ILE A 753 10.65 11.32 19.07
N SER A 754 11.14 12.33 19.78
CA SER A 754 10.33 13.45 20.25
C SER A 754 10.30 14.60 19.25
N GLY A 755 9.10 15.11 18.99
CA GLY A 755 8.86 16.25 18.11
C GLY A 755 9.12 15.92 16.63
N ASN A 756 8.94 16.92 15.79
CA ASN A 756 9.16 16.78 14.36
C ASN A 756 10.65 16.60 14.06
N ARG A 757 11.02 15.60 13.27
CA ARG A 757 12.44 15.28 13.01
C ARG A 757 12.70 14.80 11.58
N TYR A 758 13.82 15.26 11.03
CA TYR A 758 14.50 14.59 9.93
C TYR A 758 15.49 13.58 10.50
N VAL A 759 15.50 12.36 9.96
CA VAL A 759 16.37 11.27 10.38
C VAL A 759 17.16 10.79 9.18
N PHE A 760 18.48 10.73 9.32
CA PHE A 760 19.38 10.38 8.23
C PHE A 760 20.15 9.09 8.52
N ALA A 761 20.19 8.19 7.53
CA ALA A 761 21.05 7.00 7.58
C ALA A 761 22.55 7.38 7.55
N PHE A 762 22.86 8.58 7.07
CA PHE A 762 24.22 9.13 7.07
C PHE A 762 24.76 9.35 8.48
N GLN A 763 25.99 8.87 8.72
CA GLN A 763 26.74 9.12 9.95
C GLN A 763 27.83 10.18 9.72
N PRO A 764 27.67 11.41 10.24
CA PRO A 764 28.73 12.42 10.28
C PRO A 764 29.75 12.12 11.40
N THR A 765 30.92 12.76 11.33
CA THR A 765 32.01 12.59 12.30
C THR A 765 32.33 13.91 13.00
N LEU A 766 32.32 13.93 14.33
CA LEU A 766 32.93 15.01 15.11
C LEU A 766 34.41 14.68 15.35
N THR A 767 35.28 15.63 15.02
CA THR A 767 36.73 15.52 15.27
C THR A 767 37.10 16.38 16.46
N PHE A 768 37.56 15.73 17.53
CA PHE A 768 38.12 16.35 18.72
C PHE A 768 39.63 16.49 18.54
N SER A 769 40.15 17.70 18.74
CA SER A 769 41.57 17.99 18.56
C SER A 769 42.17 18.64 19.79
N THR A 770 43.37 18.22 20.21
CA THR A 770 44.12 19.01 21.19
C THR A 770 44.53 20.35 20.58
N VAL A 771 44.67 21.38 21.42
CA VAL A 771 45.15 22.72 21.02
C VAL A 771 46.38 23.10 21.87
N ASP A 772 47.13 24.10 21.43
CA ASP A 772 48.28 24.59 22.20
C ASP A 772 47.82 25.27 23.49
N PHE A 773 48.47 24.93 24.60
CA PHE A 773 48.26 25.59 25.88
C PHE A 773 49.51 25.52 26.76
N SER A 774 49.48 26.22 27.89
CA SER A 774 50.61 26.26 28.81
C SER A 774 50.21 25.97 30.26
N LYS A 775 51.20 25.53 31.04
CA LYS A 775 51.11 25.42 32.50
C LYS A 775 52.38 25.97 33.15
N ILE A 776 52.29 26.38 34.40
CA ILE A 776 53.45 26.79 35.21
C ILE A 776 54.15 25.55 35.76
N TYR A 777 55.48 25.54 35.77
CA TYR A 777 56.28 24.49 36.42
C TYR A 777 55.88 24.32 37.91
N GLY A 778 55.78 23.07 38.37
CA GLY A 778 55.31 22.75 39.72
C GLY A 778 53.79 22.69 39.90
N VAL A 779 53.01 22.81 38.81
CA VAL A 779 51.55 22.57 38.84
C VAL A 779 51.25 21.21 38.21
N THR A 780 50.50 20.36 38.92
CA THR A 780 49.96 19.11 38.35
C THR A 780 48.62 19.38 37.67
N LEU A 781 48.45 18.88 36.46
CA LEU A 781 47.15 18.85 35.78
C LEU A 781 46.54 17.45 35.93
N ASN A 782 45.39 17.35 36.61
CA ASN A 782 44.71 16.09 36.88
C ASN A 782 43.41 16.00 36.06
N GLY A 783 43.38 15.13 35.07
CA GLY A 783 42.23 14.90 34.20
C GLY A 783 41.98 16.02 33.19
N SER A 784 40.91 15.89 32.41
CA SER A 784 40.60 16.79 31.28
C SER A 784 39.86 18.08 31.66
N SER A 785 39.52 18.26 32.94
CA SER A 785 38.67 19.37 33.36
C SER A 785 39.41 20.71 33.24
N GLY A 786 38.87 21.63 32.43
CA GLY A 786 39.45 22.95 32.18
C GLY A 786 40.60 22.95 31.17
N ILE A 787 40.89 21.83 30.52
CA ILE A 787 41.88 21.76 29.44
C ILE A 787 41.19 22.11 28.11
N PRO A 788 41.67 23.11 27.35
CA PRO A 788 41.04 23.50 26.10
C PRO A 788 41.23 22.42 25.03
N PHE A 789 40.21 22.25 24.18
CA PHE A 789 40.26 21.40 22.99
C PHE A 789 39.37 21.99 21.89
N GLY A 790 39.67 21.62 20.65
CA GLY A 790 38.89 21.99 19.47
C GLY A 790 37.89 20.90 19.09
N ILE A 791 36.76 21.32 18.51
CA ILE A 791 35.76 20.41 17.94
C ILE A 791 35.40 20.93 16.56
N THR A 792 35.44 20.05 15.56
CA THR A 792 35.00 20.35 14.19
C THR A 792 34.10 19.22 13.67
N GLY A 793 33.33 19.48 12.61
CA GLY A 793 32.47 18.47 11.99
C GLY A 793 30.98 18.54 12.33
N TYR A 794 30.55 19.54 13.13
CA TYR A 794 29.13 19.84 13.33
C TYR A 794 28.43 19.98 11.98
N GLN A 795 27.25 19.37 11.86
CA GLN A 795 26.49 19.46 10.63
C GLN A 795 25.74 20.79 10.61
N PRO A 796 25.88 21.58 9.52
CA PRO A 796 25.05 22.75 9.36
C PRO A 796 23.58 22.32 9.23
N GLY A 797 22.69 23.12 9.79
CA GLY A 797 21.27 23.00 9.53
C GLY A 797 20.96 23.35 8.08
N ILE A 798 19.77 22.99 7.62
CA ILE A 798 19.23 23.47 6.35
C ILE A 798 18.11 24.45 6.68
N ASP A 799 18.26 25.69 6.23
CA ASP A 799 17.30 26.76 6.47
C ASP A 799 15.90 26.35 5.97
N GLY A 800 14.88 26.54 6.81
CA GLY A 800 13.52 26.07 6.58
C GLY A 800 13.31 24.55 6.64
N ALA A 801 14.28 23.75 7.13
CA ALA A 801 14.13 22.31 7.30
C ALA A 801 14.53 21.82 8.71
N PHE A 802 15.76 22.06 9.14
CA PHE A 802 16.24 21.66 10.46
C PHE A 802 17.39 22.53 10.95
N LEU A 803 17.52 22.65 12.27
CA LEU A 803 18.52 23.48 12.92
C LEU A 803 19.93 22.88 12.84
N ALA A 804 20.94 23.75 12.92
CA ALA A 804 22.34 23.33 12.97
C ALA A 804 22.68 22.66 14.31
N ASP A 805 23.56 21.67 14.26
CA ASP A 805 24.05 21.01 15.46
C ASP A 805 25.07 21.87 16.22
N THR A 806 25.00 21.81 17.55
CA THR A 806 25.92 22.48 18.48
C THR A 806 26.49 21.49 19.48
N SER A 807 27.42 21.92 20.33
CA SER A 807 27.97 21.04 21.37
C SER A 807 26.91 20.48 22.32
N SER A 808 25.85 21.23 22.62
CA SER A 808 24.78 20.79 23.52
C SER A 808 23.78 19.82 22.89
N THR A 809 23.77 19.70 21.56
CA THR A 809 22.83 18.82 20.83
C THR A 809 23.51 17.58 20.27
N ALA A 810 24.82 17.64 19.98
CA ALA A 810 25.50 16.58 19.26
C ALA A 810 26.09 15.48 20.17
N PHE A 811 26.56 15.84 21.37
CA PHE A 811 27.21 14.91 22.30
C PHE A 811 27.13 15.40 23.75
N SER A 812 27.39 14.49 24.68
CA SER A 812 27.53 14.76 26.11
C SER A 812 28.84 14.17 26.65
N GLY A 813 29.29 14.62 27.82
CA GLY A 813 30.55 14.19 28.45
C GLY A 813 31.77 15.03 28.05
N VAL A 814 32.97 14.57 28.42
CA VAL A 814 34.25 15.23 28.14
C VAL A 814 35.29 14.24 27.62
N PRO A 815 36.13 14.63 26.63
CA PRO A 815 37.21 13.78 26.15
C PRO A 815 38.27 13.56 27.23
N LEU A 816 39.04 12.48 27.13
CA LEU A 816 40.22 12.25 27.98
C LEU A 816 41.46 12.85 27.30
N ILE A 817 42.08 13.85 27.92
CA ILE A 817 43.32 14.49 27.43
C ILE A 817 44.48 14.07 28.33
N GLY A 818 45.60 13.68 27.71
CA GLY A 818 46.83 13.30 28.40
C GLY A 818 48.06 14.02 27.83
N SER A 819 49.09 14.17 28.67
CA SER A 819 50.44 14.54 28.25
C SER A 819 51.43 14.16 29.35
N ASN A 820 52.64 13.76 28.97
CA ASN A 820 53.74 13.63 29.93
C ASN A 820 54.07 14.97 30.62
N GLY A 821 53.71 16.10 29.98
CA GLY A 821 53.83 17.43 30.55
C GLY A 821 52.89 17.70 31.73
N PHE A 822 51.91 16.84 32.04
CA PHE A 822 50.96 17.09 33.14
C PHE A 822 51.58 16.91 34.52
N ALA A 823 52.64 16.10 34.62
CA ALA A 823 53.34 15.86 35.87
C ALA A 823 53.92 17.15 36.47
N GLU A 824 53.85 17.31 37.80
CA GLU A 824 54.38 18.46 38.54
C GLU A 824 55.81 18.86 38.09
N ARG A 825 56.63 17.84 37.81
CA ARG A 825 58.07 17.94 37.51
C ARG A 825 58.42 17.90 36.01
N ALA A 826 57.45 18.08 35.11
CA ALA A 826 57.74 18.25 33.69
C ALA A 826 58.54 19.55 33.47
N THR A 827 59.75 19.47 32.94
CA THR A 827 60.72 20.57 32.87
C THR A 827 60.46 21.55 31.72
N VAL A 828 60.96 22.78 31.86
CA VAL A 828 60.94 23.81 30.80
C VAL A 828 61.95 23.47 29.69
N ALA A 829 63.08 22.85 30.06
CA ALA A 829 64.16 22.51 29.13
C ALA A 829 63.80 21.41 28.11
N GLY A 830 62.75 20.63 28.37
CA GLY A 830 62.28 19.55 27.48
C GLY A 830 61.57 20.03 26.21
N GLY A 831 61.34 21.34 26.05
CA GLY A 831 60.50 21.87 24.98
C GLY A 831 59.01 21.59 25.21
N ALA A 832 58.17 21.84 24.19
CA ALA A 832 56.75 21.58 24.32
C ALA A 832 56.46 20.06 24.33
N TYR A 833 55.54 19.65 25.19
CA TYR A 833 55.13 18.25 25.38
C TYR A 833 53.99 17.88 24.42
N GLY A 834 54.13 16.75 23.74
CA GLY A 834 53.03 16.18 22.96
C GLY A 834 51.81 15.92 23.82
N THR A 835 50.63 16.19 23.27
CA THR A 835 49.34 15.92 23.92
C THR A 835 48.65 14.76 23.21
N SER A 836 47.74 14.09 23.91
CA SER A 836 46.86 13.08 23.33
C SER A 836 45.42 13.35 23.76
N ILE A 837 44.46 13.11 22.86
CA ILE A 837 43.04 13.15 23.15
C ILE A 837 42.39 11.81 22.75
N THR A 838 41.50 11.31 23.60
CA THR A 838 40.77 10.05 23.43
C THR A 838 39.34 10.18 23.96
N LEU A 839 38.53 9.12 23.84
CA LEU A 839 37.08 9.15 24.09
C LEU A 839 36.68 9.71 25.47
N GLY A 840 37.37 9.33 26.55
CA GLY A 840 36.94 9.72 27.90
C GLY A 840 35.51 9.28 28.19
N SER A 841 34.65 10.22 28.59
CA SER A 841 33.22 9.99 28.87
C SER A 841 32.29 10.44 27.74
N LEU A 842 32.82 10.74 26.54
CA LEU A 842 32.02 11.22 25.43
C LEU A 842 30.97 10.19 24.98
N GLN A 843 29.72 10.64 24.84
CA GLN A 843 28.61 9.88 24.27
C GLN A 843 27.97 10.67 23.15
N SER A 844 27.60 10.02 22.04
CA SER A 844 26.89 10.70 20.96
C SER A 844 25.39 10.71 21.24
N ASP A 845 24.82 11.91 21.27
CA ASP A 845 23.38 12.12 21.50
C ASP A 845 22.61 12.21 20.17
N ALA A 846 23.28 12.69 19.11
CA ALA A 846 22.69 12.85 17.77
C ALA A 846 23.16 11.79 16.75
N GLY A 847 23.98 10.80 17.13
CA GLY A 847 24.40 9.69 16.25
C GLY A 847 25.70 9.90 15.46
N TYR A 848 26.51 10.88 15.84
CA TYR A 848 27.85 11.12 15.29
C TYR A 848 28.84 9.99 15.60
N ALA A 849 29.76 9.76 14.67
CA ALA A 849 31.03 9.10 14.97
C ALA A 849 32.02 10.08 15.61
N PHE A 850 32.95 9.58 16.43
CA PHE A 850 34.00 10.40 17.03
C PHE A 850 35.38 10.06 16.46
N ALA A 851 36.13 11.09 16.11
CA ALA A 851 37.53 11.02 15.70
C ALA A 851 38.39 11.91 16.61
N PHE A 852 39.66 11.54 16.77
CA PHE A 852 40.59 12.22 17.69
C PHE A 852 41.89 12.57 16.97
N THR A 853 42.34 13.81 17.09
CA THR A 853 43.62 14.28 16.50
C THR A 853 44.44 15.04 17.54
N ASN A 854 45.77 14.92 17.45
CA ASN A 854 46.69 15.41 18.49
C ASN A 854 47.65 16.51 17.99
N PRO A 855 47.16 17.62 17.37
CA PRO A 855 48.06 18.62 16.82
C PRO A 855 48.64 19.57 17.88
N GLY A 856 47.99 19.71 19.05
CA GLY A 856 48.37 20.65 20.08
C GLY A 856 49.54 20.20 20.94
N MET A 857 50.26 21.17 21.49
CA MET A 857 51.40 20.96 22.37
C MET A 857 51.19 21.67 23.71
N LEU A 858 51.64 21.04 24.81
CA LEU A 858 51.68 21.66 26.14
C LEU A 858 53.05 22.29 26.39
N THR A 859 53.12 23.60 26.58
CA THR A 859 54.36 24.30 26.97
C THR A 859 54.41 24.50 28.48
N VAL A 860 55.52 24.09 29.13
CA VAL A 860 55.75 24.41 30.54
C VAL A 860 56.49 25.74 30.63
N ILE A 861 55.92 26.71 31.35
CA ILE A 861 56.56 28.00 31.59
C ILE A 861 57.27 28.05 32.95
N PRO A 862 58.40 28.76 33.07
CA PRO A 862 59.15 28.84 34.32
C PRO A 862 58.32 29.35 35.49
N LYS A 863 58.54 28.78 36.67
CA LYS A 863 57.94 29.28 37.91
C LYS A 863 58.68 30.53 38.38
N ALA A 864 57.95 31.61 38.62
CA ALA A 864 58.51 32.82 39.21
C ALA A 864 58.94 32.57 40.67
N ILE A 865 60.17 32.94 41.00
CA ILE A 865 60.73 32.91 42.36
C ILE A 865 61.36 34.25 42.71
N THR A 866 61.48 34.52 44.01
CA THR A 866 62.05 35.77 44.50
C THR A 866 63.37 35.53 45.24
N GLY A 867 64.29 36.48 45.17
CA GLY A 867 65.52 36.47 45.97
C GLY A 867 65.44 37.51 47.09
N THR A 868 65.73 37.10 48.32
CA THR A 868 66.00 38.02 49.44
C THR A 868 67.50 38.29 49.48
N VAL A 869 67.89 39.56 49.36
CA VAL A 869 69.30 39.97 49.34
C VAL A 869 69.68 40.60 50.67
N THR A 870 70.84 40.23 51.22
CA THR A 870 71.42 40.85 52.42
C THR A 870 72.84 41.30 52.12
N ALA A 871 73.18 42.56 52.39
CA ALA A 871 74.55 43.08 52.33
C ALA A 871 75.14 43.18 53.74
N ASN A 872 76.42 42.86 53.89
CA ASN A 872 77.14 42.90 55.16
C ASN A 872 77.79 44.27 55.38
N SER A 873 77.67 44.79 56.60
CA SER A 873 78.42 45.98 57.03
C SER A 873 79.93 45.68 57.13
N LYS A 874 80.77 46.71 56.95
CA LYS A 874 82.24 46.60 57.06
C LYS A 874 82.85 47.74 57.88
N ILE A 875 84.07 47.55 58.37
CA ILE A 875 84.88 48.66 58.89
C ILE A 875 85.58 49.33 57.71
N TYR A 876 85.69 50.66 57.74
CA TYR A 876 86.36 51.44 56.71
C TYR A 876 87.79 50.91 56.44
N ASP A 877 88.04 50.55 55.18
CA ASP A 877 89.28 49.95 54.67
C ASP A 877 89.79 50.64 53.39
N GLY A 878 89.13 51.71 52.94
CA GLY A 878 89.47 52.45 51.73
C GLY A 878 88.82 51.92 50.43
N ALA A 879 88.02 50.86 50.46
CA ALA A 879 87.40 50.27 49.27
C ALA A 879 85.86 50.26 49.30
N ALA A 880 85.23 50.46 48.14
CA ALA A 880 83.77 50.38 47.95
C ALA A 880 83.25 48.94 47.75
N THR A 881 84.13 47.93 47.77
CA THR A 881 83.74 46.52 47.65
C THR A 881 82.95 46.07 48.88
N GLY A 882 81.82 45.41 48.63
CA GLY A 882 80.95 44.82 49.66
C GLY A 882 80.93 43.30 49.62
N SER A 883 80.20 42.72 50.56
CA SER A 883 79.87 41.28 50.56
C SER A 883 78.43 41.09 51.01
N GLY A 884 77.85 39.93 50.75
CA GLY A 884 76.46 39.65 51.07
C GLY A 884 76.03 38.27 50.60
N THR A 885 74.73 37.99 50.69
CA THR A 885 74.11 36.73 50.26
C THR A 885 72.78 36.98 49.56
N VAL A 886 72.37 36.04 48.71
CA VAL A 886 71.04 35.98 48.09
C VAL A 886 70.39 34.66 48.49
N ALA A 887 69.27 34.72 49.20
CA ALA A 887 68.47 33.55 49.55
C ALA A 887 67.25 33.46 48.62
N LEU A 888 67.02 32.29 48.03
CA LEU A 888 65.91 32.05 47.12
C LEU A 888 64.64 31.66 47.88
N ASN A 889 63.49 32.24 47.49
CA ASN A 889 62.17 31.92 48.00
C ASN A 889 61.25 31.43 46.87
N GLY A 890 60.54 30.33 47.11
CA GLY A 890 59.56 29.76 46.18
C GLY A 890 60.07 28.60 45.30
N VAL A 891 61.33 28.16 45.52
CA VAL A 891 61.87 26.92 44.94
C VAL A 891 61.08 25.72 45.47
N LEU A 892 60.68 24.79 44.60
CA LEU A 892 59.98 23.57 45.01
C LEU A 892 60.90 22.67 45.84
N SER A 893 60.31 21.96 46.80
CA SER A 893 61.05 21.00 47.62
C SER A 893 61.64 19.88 46.75
N GLY A 894 62.94 19.63 46.95
CA GLY A 894 63.70 18.62 46.19
C GLY A 894 64.41 19.15 44.94
N ASP A 895 64.13 20.38 44.50
CA ASP A 895 64.79 20.97 43.33
C ASP A 895 66.17 21.54 43.71
N GLY A 896 67.17 21.27 42.88
CA GLY A 896 68.52 21.78 43.03
C GLY A 896 68.65 23.15 42.39
N VAL A 897 68.34 24.22 43.12
CA VAL A 897 68.46 25.61 42.65
C VAL A 897 69.27 26.47 43.62
N GLY A 898 70.32 27.10 43.11
CA GLY A 898 71.18 28.02 43.84
C GLY A 898 71.42 29.34 43.09
N THR A 899 72.27 30.19 43.64
CA THR A 899 72.70 31.45 43.00
C THR A 899 74.22 31.50 42.86
N THR A 900 74.72 32.09 41.78
CA THR A 900 76.15 32.39 41.59
C THR A 900 76.37 33.77 40.97
N GLY A 901 77.62 34.24 41.00
CA GLY A 901 78.05 35.43 40.27
C GLY A 901 77.60 36.78 40.86
N THR A 902 77.01 36.79 42.05
CA THR A 902 76.53 38.02 42.69
C THR A 902 77.67 38.92 43.13
N VAL A 903 77.63 40.19 42.71
CA VAL A 903 78.57 41.24 43.08
C VAL A 903 77.88 42.26 43.97
N PHE A 904 78.53 42.64 45.08
CA PHE A 904 78.07 43.66 46.03
C PHE A 904 79.01 44.86 46.03
N THR A 905 78.48 46.06 45.76
CA THR A 905 79.28 47.28 45.68
C THR A 905 78.60 48.42 46.44
N PHE A 906 79.27 48.97 47.45
CA PHE A 906 78.83 50.19 48.14
C PHE A 906 78.88 51.39 47.19
N ALA A 907 77.95 52.34 47.37
CA ALA A 907 77.91 53.56 46.56
C ALA A 907 79.23 54.37 46.59
N ASN A 908 79.99 54.31 47.69
CA ASN A 908 81.35 54.86 47.80
C ASN A 908 82.09 54.24 49.01
N LYS A 909 83.40 54.49 49.11
CA LYS A 909 84.29 53.95 50.17
C LYS A 909 84.04 54.52 51.57
N ASN A 910 83.38 55.67 51.71
CA ASN A 910 83.38 56.47 52.95
C ASN A 910 82.49 55.86 54.04
N ALA A 911 82.87 56.03 55.30
CA ALA A 911 82.08 55.62 56.45
C ALA A 911 80.69 56.27 56.46
N GLY A 912 79.68 55.54 56.93
CA GLY A 912 78.29 55.97 57.00
C GLY A 912 77.35 54.81 57.31
N ILE A 913 76.21 55.15 57.92
CA ILE A 913 75.12 54.21 58.19
C ILE A 913 74.16 54.13 57.00
N GLY A 914 73.54 52.97 56.78
CA GLY A 914 72.51 52.76 55.76
C GLY A 914 72.96 53.07 54.34
N LYS A 915 74.20 52.75 53.98
CA LYS A 915 74.72 53.02 52.64
C LYS A 915 74.12 52.05 51.63
N THR A 916 73.75 52.58 50.47
CA THR A 916 73.28 51.77 49.35
C THR A 916 74.39 50.86 48.84
N VAL A 917 74.05 49.57 48.71
CA VAL A 917 74.84 48.53 48.08
C VAL A 917 74.09 48.07 46.83
N THR A 918 74.71 48.24 45.67
CA THR A 918 74.19 47.73 44.40
C THR A 918 74.54 46.25 44.26
N VAL A 919 73.56 45.47 43.79
CA VAL A 919 73.62 44.02 43.64
C VAL A 919 73.38 43.68 42.18
N SER A 920 74.34 43.00 41.54
CA SER A 920 74.24 42.64 40.12
C SER A 920 74.92 41.31 39.82
N GLY A 921 74.72 40.79 38.61
CA GLY A 921 75.40 39.57 38.12
C GLY A 921 74.85 38.23 38.64
N THR A 922 73.83 38.25 39.51
CA THR A 922 73.22 37.03 40.06
C THR A 922 72.57 36.18 38.96
N GLN A 923 73.01 34.94 38.85
CA GLN A 923 72.42 33.91 37.98
C GLN A 923 71.93 32.73 38.81
N LEU A 924 70.85 32.08 38.37
CA LEU A 924 70.44 30.80 38.96
C LEU A 924 71.39 29.68 38.50
N THR A 925 71.64 28.71 39.37
CA THR A 925 72.47 27.52 39.09
C THR A 925 71.81 26.26 39.63
N GLY A 926 72.34 25.11 39.22
CA GLY A 926 71.83 23.79 39.58
C GLY A 926 70.94 23.19 38.49
N ASP A 927 70.71 21.87 38.57
CA ASP A 927 70.12 21.08 37.50
C ASP A 927 68.69 21.53 37.14
N ASP A 928 67.96 22.12 38.11
CA ASP A 928 66.58 22.58 37.94
C ASP A 928 66.46 24.08 37.65
N SER A 929 67.58 24.82 37.56
CA SER A 929 67.57 26.29 37.42
C SER A 929 66.79 26.79 36.20
N GLY A 930 66.79 26.05 35.10
CA GLY A 930 66.04 26.38 33.88
C GLY A 930 64.51 26.36 34.04
N ASN A 931 64.00 25.79 35.14
CA ASN A 931 62.57 25.73 35.45
C ASN A 931 62.05 26.97 36.20
N TYR A 932 62.93 27.93 36.53
CA TYR A 932 62.62 29.06 37.37
C TYR A 932 63.02 30.39 36.75
N ALA A 933 62.25 31.44 37.04
CA ALA A 933 62.58 32.81 36.71
C ALA A 933 62.80 33.61 38.02
N LEU A 934 64.01 34.15 38.21
CA LEU A 934 64.39 34.87 39.44
C LEU A 934 64.13 36.37 39.31
N THR A 935 63.47 36.94 40.31
CA THR A 935 63.41 38.40 40.54
C THR A 935 63.91 38.74 41.94
N PHE A 936 64.73 39.78 42.11
CA PHE A 936 65.26 40.21 43.41
C PHE A 936 65.55 41.72 43.41
N PRO A 937 65.63 42.38 44.58
CA PRO A 937 66.01 43.79 44.65
C PRO A 937 67.48 43.98 44.25
N THR A 938 67.73 44.91 43.32
CA THR A 938 69.09 45.23 42.83
C THR A 938 69.84 46.22 43.73
N THR A 939 69.22 46.69 44.81
CA THR A 939 69.83 47.54 45.83
C THR A 939 69.36 47.16 47.23
N VAL A 940 70.29 47.17 48.20
CA VAL A 940 70.05 46.98 49.64
C VAL A 940 70.90 47.94 50.46
N LEU A 941 70.77 47.95 51.78
CA LEU A 941 71.51 48.86 52.67
C LEU A 941 72.47 48.08 53.58
N ALA A 942 73.66 48.65 53.83
CA ALA A 942 74.63 48.19 54.84
C ALA A 942 75.49 49.36 55.33
N ASP A 943 76.20 49.19 56.45
CA ASP A 943 77.02 50.26 57.05
C ASP A 943 78.50 50.13 56.66
N ILE A 944 79.19 51.27 56.55
CA ILE A 944 80.65 51.33 56.65
C ILE A 944 80.98 52.05 57.97
N LEU A 945 81.51 51.32 58.95
CA LEU A 945 81.85 51.86 60.27
C LEU A 945 83.18 52.63 60.23
N GLN A 946 83.27 53.72 60.99
CA GLN A 946 84.51 54.51 61.12
C GLN A 946 85.64 53.66 61.73
N LYS A 947 86.88 53.91 61.30
CA LYS A 947 88.07 53.25 61.83
C LYS A 947 88.67 54.04 63.01
N ALA A 948 89.04 53.38 64.09
CA ALA A 948 89.63 54.07 65.25
C ALA A 948 91.11 54.45 65.02
N LEU A 949 91.48 55.66 65.42
CA LEU A 949 92.84 56.21 65.47
C LEU A 949 93.26 56.54 66.91
N THR A 950 94.56 56.50 67.16
CA THR A 950 95.19 56.98 68.41
C THR A 950 96.24 58.05 68.10
N GLY A 951 96.63 58.87 69.06
CA GLY A 951 97.74 59.81 68.87
C GLY A 951 98.64 60.03 70.08
N THR A 952 99.84 60.54 69.83
CA THR A 952 100.88 60.85 70.82
C THR A 952 101.12 62.36 70.92
N ILE A 953 101.42 62.86 72.13
CA ILE A 953 101.52 64.31 72.43
C ILE A 953 102.93 64.67 72.93
N THR A 954 103.48 65.79 72.44
CA THR A 954 104.74 66.40 72.93
C THR A 954 104.51 67.86 73.31
N ALA A 955 105.03 68.33 74.45
CA ALA A 955 104.97 69.74 74.90
C ALA A 955 106.38 70.37 75.01
N ASN A 956 106.48 71.70 74.82
CA ASN A 956 107.75 72.44 74.71
C ASN A 956 108.06 73.30 75.96
N ASN A 957 109.35 73.44 76.32
CA ASN A 957 109.86 74.26 77.45
C ASN A 957 109.81 75.79 77.17
N LYS A 958 109.86 76.64 78.21
CA LYS A 958 109.95 78.13 78.09
C LYS A 958 110.82 78.81 79.17
N VAL A 959 111.16 80.09 79.00
CA VAL A 959 111.76 80.95 80.06
C VAL A 959 110.65 81.74 80.75
N TYR A 960 110.79 82.02 82.04
CA TYR A 960 109.82 82.76 82.84
C TYR A 960 109.52 84.13 82.22
N ASP A 961 108.26 84.31 81.85
CA ASP A 961 107.69 85.49 81.19
C ASP A 961 106.45 86.04 81.92
N GLY A 962 106.05 85.41 83.03
CA GLY A 962 104.87 85.76 83.80
C GLY A 962 103.57 85.07 83.36
N THR A 963 103.56 84.16 82.36
CA THR A 963 102.33 83.54 81.81
C THR A 963 102.34 82.00 81.82
N VAL A 964 101.15 81.38 81.73
CA VAL A 964 100.96 79.92 81.69
C VAL A 964 100.94 79.30 80.29
N THR A 965 100.97 80.10 79.22
CA THR A 965 100.82 79.59 77.85
C THR A 965 101.98 78.67 77.44
N GLY A 966 101.66 77.51 76.84
CA GLY A 966 102.61 76.53 76.31
C GLY A 966 102.42 76.23 74.82
N THR A 967 103.29 75.39 74.24
CA THR A 967 103.21 74.93 72.84
C THR A 967 103.58 73.45 72.74
N GLY A 968 103.22 72.76 71.65
CA GLY A 968 103.47 71.32 71.45
C GLY A 968 102.96 70.77 70.10
N ALA A 969 102.98 69.45 69.91
CA ALA A 969 102.57 68.75 68.68
C ALA A 969 101.85 67.40 68.94
N ILE A 970 101.10 66.90 67.95
CA ILE A 970 100.38 65.60 67.98
C ILE A 970 100.71 64.77 66.73
N VAL A 971 100.96 63.46 66.88
CA VAL A 971 101.14 62.50 65.78
C VAL A 971 100.04 61.43 65.81
N LEU A 972 99.41 61.13 64.67
CA LEU A 972 98.32 60.14 64.53
C LEU A 972 98.83 58.75 64.12
N ASN A 973 98.23 57.70 64.68
CA ASN A 973 98.51 56.29 64.38
C ASN A 973 97.23 55.55 63.92
N GLY A 974 97.34 54.75 62.85
CA GLY A 974 96.26 53.87 62.36
C GLY A 974 95.53 54.33 61.09
N VAL A 975 96.00 55.40 60.43
CA VAL A 975 95.44 55.93 59.18
C VAL A 975 95.65 54.93 58.04
N VAL A 976 94.61 54.64 57.24
CA VAL A 976 94.70 53.77 56.05
C VAL A 976 95.60 54.45 55.02
N SER A 977 96.50 53.67 54.41
CA SER A 977 97.45 54.18 53.44
C SER A 977 96.76 54.90 52.28
N GLY A 978 97.17 56.14 52.02
CA GLY A 978 96.61 57.00 50.96
C GLY A 978 95.51 57.96 51.42
N ASP A 979 95.01 57.84 52.66
CA ASP A 979 94.08 58.81 53.23
C ASP A 979 94.80 60.03 53.81
N ASP A 980 94.16 61.19 53.71
CA ASP A 980 94.66 62.45 54.27
C ASP A 980 93.88 62.81 55.56
N VAL A 981 94.56 62.63 56.69
CA VAL A 981 94.02 62.88 58.05
C VAL A 981 95.07 63.54 58.94
N GLY A 982 94.75 64.70 59.50
CA GLY A 982 95.57 65.49 60.42
C GLY A 982 94.84 65.84 61.72
N THR A 983 95.44 66.74 62.52
CA THR A 983 94.83 67.29 63.75
C THR A 983 94.80 68.82 63.73
N THR A 984 93.79 69.43 64.36
CA THR A 984 93.67 70.90 64.51
C THR A 984 93.05 71.28 65.87
N GLY A 985 93.11 72.56 66.23
CA GLY A 985 92.44 73.11 67.44
C GLY A 985 93.14 72.85 68.78
N THR A 986 94.31 72.20 68.78
CA THR A 986 95.02 71.79 70.00
C THR A 986 95.58 72.97 70.80
N MET A 987 95.22 73.05 72.09
CA MET A 987 95.76 74.03 73.04
C MET A 987 96.71 73.38 74.05
N PHE A 988 97.80 74.08 74.38
CA PHE A 988 98.81 73.66 75.38
C PHE A 988 98.93 74.74 76.48
N SER A 989 98.77 74.36 77.76
CA SER A 989 98.84 75.30 78.89
C SER A 989 99.55 74.69 80.09
N PHE A 990 100.56 75.38 80.61
CA PHE A 990 101.29 75.03 81.84
C PHE A 990 100.40 75.20 83.08
N ALA A 991 100.61 74.38 84.10
CA ALA A 991 99.83 74.44 85.34
C ALA A 991 99.94 75.77 86.12
N ASN A 992 101.11 76.45 86.08
CA ASN A 992 101.29 77.79 86.65
C ASN A 992 102.52 78.50 86.06
N LYS A 993 102.65 79.81 86.28
CA LYS A 993 103.71 80.65 85.66
C LYS A 993 105.12 80.46 86.23
N ASN A 994 105.29 79.89 87.43
CA ASN A 994 106.55 79.93 88.16
C ASN A 994 107.63 79.02 87.55
N ALA A 995 108.89 79.47 87.60
CA ALA A 995 110.03 78.73 87.09
C ALA A 995 110.26 77.41 87.86
N ALA A 996 110.17 76.28 87.16
CA ALA A 996 110.41 74.92 87.67
C ALA A 996 110.62 73.95 86.50
N THR A 997 111.31 72.84 86.75
CA THR A 997 111.40 71.71 85.81
C THR A 997 110.18 70.78 85.94
N GLY A 998 109.85 70.04 84.88
CA GLY A 998 108.89 68.95 84.86
C GLY A 998 107.42 69.35 85.04
N LYS A 999 107.02 70.53 84.58
CA LYS A 999 105.65 71.04 84.77
C LYS A 999 104.66 70.38 83.81
N THR A 1000 103.47 70.09 84.33
CA THR A 1000 102.34 69.61 83.52
C THR A 1000 101.87 70.65 82.51
N VAL A 1001 101.70 70.21 81.27
CA VAL A 1001 101.08 70.93 80.16
C VAL A 1001 99.82 70.20 79.75
N ASN A 1002 98.66 70.78 80.05
CA ASN A 1002 97.37 70.20 79.71
C ASN A 1002 97.09 70.36 78.21
N VAL A 1003 96.52 69.33 77.58
CA VAL A 1003 96.17 69.32 76.16
C VAL A 1003 94.67 69.12 75.99
N SER A 1004 94.05 69.99 75.20
CA SER A 1004 92.61 69.96 74.95
C SER A 1004 92.27 70.56 73.58
N GLY A 1005 91.03 70.33 73.13
CA GLY A 1005 90.48 70.95 71.92
C GLY A 1005 90.86 70.29 70.60
N THR A 1006 91.55 69.15 70.60
CA THR A 1006 91.99 68.48 69.36
C THR A 1006 90.84 67.80 68.63
N THR A 1007 90.73 68.08 67.33
CA THR A 1007 89.84 67.38 66.38
C THR A 1007 90.62 66.85 65.18
N LEU A 1008 90.11 65.81 64.52
CA LEU A 1008 90.66 65.33 63.24
C LEU A 1008 90.33 66.31 62.12
N SER A 1009 91.26 66.49 61.18
CA SER A 1009 91.12 67.33 59.99
C SER A 1009 91.55 66.56 58.73
N GLY A 1010 91.21 67.05 57.55
CA GLY A 1010 91.49 66.39 56.27
C GLY A 1010 90.25 65.77 55.61
N PRO A 1011 90.28 65.51 54.30
CA PRO A 1011 89.13 65.02 53.53
C PRO A 1011 88.64 63.64 53.97
N ASP A 1012 89.52 62.78 54.50
CA ASP A 1012 89.15 61.44 54.96
C ASP A 1012 88.87 61.38 56.47
N ALA A 1013 88.97 62.49 57.21
CA ALA A 1013 88.83 62.52 58.68
C ALA A 1013 87.50 61.95 59.17
N ALA A 1014 86.42 62.16 58.43
CA ALA A 1014 85.09 61.64 58.76
C ALA A 1014 85.00 60.10 58.69
N ASN A 1015 86.00 59.43 58.13
CA ASN A 1015 86.09 57.96 58.12
C ASN A 1015 86.71 57.41 59.40
N TYR A 1016 87.16 58.26 60.33
CA TYR A 1016 87.89 57.88 61.52
C TYR A 1016 87.34 58.47 62.82
N THR A 1017 87.72 57.87 63.94
CA THR A 1017 87.56 58.44 65.31
C THR A 1017 88.93 58.59 65.97
N LEU A 1018 89.14 59.55 66.89
CA LEU A 1018 90.43 59.81 67.53
C LEU A 1018 90.38 59.69 69.04
N THR A 1019 91.38 59.03 69.63
CA THR A 1019 91.65 59.02 71.07
C THR A 1019 93.06 59.57 71.38
N LEU A 1020 93.18 60.47 72.37
CA LEU A 1020 94.43 61.14 72.77
C LEU A 1020 94.65 61.15 74.30
N PRO A 1021 95.91 61.19 74.79
CA PRO A 1021 96.23 61.51 76.20
C PRO A 1021 95.83 62.94 76.61
N ALA A 1022 95.62 63.22 77.90
CA ALA A 1022 95.12 64.52 78.39
C ALA A 1022 96.20 65.58 78.70
N SER A 1023 97.48 65.20 78.84
CA SER A 1023 98.57 66.11 79.21
C SER A 1023 99.96 65.58 78.81
N ALA A 1024 100.94 66.48 78.76
CA ALA A 1024 102.38 66.18 78.62
C ALA A 1024 103.20 66.99 79.67
N LEU A 1025 104.54 66.89 79.65
CA LEU A 1025 105.44 67.57 80.61
C LEU A 1025 106.43 68.50 79.88
N ALA A 1026 106.76 69.67 80.48
CA ALA A 1026 107.77 70.63 80.00
C ALA A 1026 108.30 71.57 81.13
N ASP A 1027 109.41 72.27 80.94
CA ASP A 1027 110.08 73.14 81.93
C ASP A 1027 109.78 74.65 81.76
N ILE A 1028 109.82 75.42 82.86
CA ILE A 1028 109.93 76.90 82.87
C ILE A 1028 111.24 77.33 83.55
N PHE A 1029 112.17 77.99 82.83
CA PHE A 1029 113.46 78.45 83.35
C PHE A 1029 113.39 79.84 84.03
N LYS A 1030 114.29 80.15 85.00
CA LYS A 1030 114.37 81.47 85.67
C LYS A 1030 114.88 82.58 84.73
N LYS A 1031 114.54 83.85 85.00
CA LYS A 1031 114.93 85.03 84.23
C LYS A 1031 116.10 85.81 84.86
N ALA A 1032 117.13 86.16 84.11
CA ALA A 1032 118.30 86.90 84.64
C ALA A 1032 118.07 88.42 84.73
N ILE A 1033 118.55 89.07 85.81
CA ILE A 1033 118.47 90.52 86.10
C ILE A 1033 119.80 91.06 86.66
N ALA A 1034 120.02 92.38 86.59
CA ALA A 1034 121.25 93.04 87.02
C ALA A 1034 120.99 94.20 88.00
N GLY A 1035 121.97 94.65 88.78
CA GLY A 1035 121.85 95.86 89.60
C GLY A 1035 123.08 96.76 89.59
N SER A 1036 122.92 98.04 89.94
CA SER A 1036 123.97 99.08 89.93
C SER A 1036 124.16 99.71 91.31
N ILE A 1037 125.37 100.24 91.59
CA ILE A 1037 125.73 100.73 92.94
C ILE A 1037 126.23 102.18 92.90
N SER A 1038 125.77 102.99 93.87
CA SER A 1038 126.22 104.36 94.11
C SER A 1038 126.66 104.53 95.56
N VAL A 1039 127.76 105.25 95.82
CA VAL A 1039 128.38 105.40 97.13
C VAL A 1039 128.65 106.87 97.47
N ASN A 1040 128.48 107.27 98.74
CA ASN A 1040 128.61 108.65 99.24
C ASN A 1040 130.04 108.97 99.76
N GLY A 1041 130.51 110.22 99.59
CA GLY A 1041 131.80 110.73 100.13
C GLY A 1041 131.76 111.19 101.60
N LYS A 1042 132.93 111.38 102.26
CA LYS A 1042 133.06 111.74 103.69
C LYS A 1042 134.24 112.69 104.01
N THR A 1043 134.29 113.26 105.22
CA THR A 1043 135.48 114.00 105.75
C THR A 1043 136.34 113.06 106.61
N TYR A 1044 137.66 113.29 106.66
CA TYR A 1044 138.62 112.43 107.37
C TYR A 1044 138.27 112.27 108.86
N ASP A 1045 137.91 111.05 109.23
CA ASP A 1045 137.54 110.63 110.60
C ASP A 1045 138.44 109.51 111.13
N GLY A 1046 139.42 109.08 110.33
CA GLY A 1046 140.31 107.98 110.65
C GLY A 1046 139.76 106.57 110.37
N THR A 1047 138.60 106.40 109.72
CA THR A 1047 137.97 105.10 109.42
C THR A 1047 137.70 104.87 107.92
N THR A 1048 137.53 103.61 107.52
CA THR A 1048 137.23 103.18 106.14
C THR A 1048 135.74 103.02 105.82
N SER A 1049 134.81 103.27 106.74
CA SER A 1049 133.38 103.00 106.48
C SER A 1049 132.79 103.85 105.35
N ALA A 1050 132.00 103.23 104.45
CA ALA A 1050 131.29 103.89 103.35
C ALA A 1050 129.78 103.55 103.36
N THR A 1051 128.96 104.40 102.76
CA THR A 1051 127.50 104.18 102.64
C THR A 1051 127.02 104.45 101.23
N GLY A 1052 126.03 103.70 100.74
CA GLY A 1052 125.49 103.79 99.38
C GLY A 1052 124.23 102.93 99.15
N VAL A 1053 123.74 102.85 97.91
CA VAL A 1053 122.48 102.16 97.52
C VAL A 1053 122.67 101.26 96.28
N VAL A 1054 121.89 100.16 96.17
CA VAL A 1054 121.81 99.26 94.99
C VAL A 1054 120.44 99.30 94.32
N THR A 1055 120.39 99.47 92.99
CA THR A 1055 119.13 99.49 92.19
C THR A 1055 119.08 98.31 91.20
N LEU A 1056 117.92 97.63 91.05
CA LEU A 1056 117.70 96.47 90.16
C LEU A 1056 117.11 96.85 88.78
N ASN A 1057 117.58 96.17 87.73
CA ASN A 1057 117.14 96.32 86.33
C ASN A 1057 116.77 94.94 85.73
N GLY A 1058 115.61 94.85 85.06
CA GLY A 1058 115.17 93.67 84.29
C GLY A 1058 114.08 92.81 84.92
N VAL A 1059 113.54 93.20 86.06
CA VAL A 1059 112.40 92.53 86.72
C VAL A 1059 111.14 92.66 85.84
N VAL A 1060 110.38 91.58 85.63
CA VAL A 1060 109.10 91.62 84.90
C VAL A 1060 108.14 92.54 85.66
N ALA A 1061 107.49 93.46 84.95
CA ALA A 1061 106.61 94.44 85.57
C ALA A 1061 105.52 93.77 86.42
N GLY A 1062 105.36 94.24 87.65
CA GLY A 1062 104.41 93.68 88.62
C GLY A 1062 105.01 92.64 89.57
N ASP A 1063 106.21 92.12 89.28
CA ASP A 1063 106.88 91.19 90.19
C ASP A 1063 107.55 91.93 91.36
N ALA A 1064 107.40 91.38 92.57
CA ALA A 1064 107.97 91.95 93.78
C ALA A 1064 109.40 91.45 93.99
N VAL A 1065 110.39 92.27 93.63
CA VAL A 1065 111.83 91.94 93.75
C VAL A 1065 112.65 93.15 94.26
N GLY A 1066 113.44 92.98 95.32
CA GLY A 1066 114.32 94.00 95.92
C GLY A 1066 115.68 93.46 96.37
N THR A 1067 116.57 94.31 96.91
CA THR A 1067 117.94 93.94 97.35
C THR A 1067 118.17 94.11 98.85
N SER A 1068 119.01 93.27 99.45
CA SER A 1068 119.46 93.41 100.87
C SER A 1068 120.89 92.92 101.08
N GLY A 1069 121.51 93.27 102.22
CA GLY A 1069 122.80 92.72 102.67
C GLY A 1069 124.08 93.37 102.11
N THR A 1070 123.96 94.49 101.39
CA THR A 1070 125.10 95.13 100.71
C THR A 1070 126.06 95.82 101.69
N ALA A 1071 127.30 95.35 101.78
CA ALA A 1071 128.37 95.96 102.57
C ALA A 1071 129.25 96.89 101.72
N MET A 1072 129.63 98.05 102.25
CA MET A 1072 130.44 99.07 101.54
C MET A 1072 131.54 99.65 102.46
N ALA A 1073 132.79 99.66 102.00
CA ALA A 1073 133.91 100.29 102.72
C ALA A 1073 134.97 100.86 101.77
N PHE A 1074 135.48 102.05 102.08
CA PHE A 1074 136.64 102.67 101.44
C PHE A 1074 137.90 101.82 101.61
N ALA A 1075 138.77 101.81 100.61
CA ALA A 1075 139.98 100.97 100.59
C ALA A 1075 141.01 101.34 101.67
N ASP A 1076 141.12 102.62 102.04
CA ASP A 1076 141.93 103.07 103.19
C ASP A 1076 141.37 104.38 103.76
N LYS A 1077 141.79 104.75 104.98
CA LYS A 1077 141.25 105.90 105.71
C LYS A 1077 141.75 107.27 105.25
N ASN A 1078 142.79 107.35 104.42
CA ASN A 1078 143.51 108.59 104.10
C ASN A 1078 142.65 109.56 103.28
N ALA A 1079 142.80 110.86 103.53
CA ALA A 1079 142.08 111.87 102.76
C ALA A 1079 142.62 111.96 101.31
N GLY A 1080 141.72 111.87 100.35
CA GLY A 1080 141.95 111.96 98.91
C GLY A 1080 140.63 111.89 98.14
N THR A 1081 140.60 112.42 96.92
CA THR A 1081 139.48 112.28 96.00
C THR A 1081 139.56 110.93 95.25
N GLY A 1082 138.43 110.37 94.83
CA GLY A 1082 138.32 109.16 94.01
C GLY A 1082 138.66 107.86 94.72
N LYS A 1083 138.41 107.76 96.03
CA LYS A 1083 138.76 106.59 96.83
C LYS A 1083 137.84 105.41 96.50
N THR A 1084 138.43 104.26 96.19
CA THR A 1084 137.68 103.03 95.92
C THR A 1084 136.89 102.57 97.15
N VAL A 1085 135.65 102.16 96.92
CA VAL A 1085 134.76 101.50 97.87
C VAL A 1085 134.44 100.10 97.36
N ASN A 1086 134.78 99.07 98.11
CA ASN A 1086 134.45 97.69 97.76
C ASN A 1086 133.01 97.37 98.15
N VAL A 1087 132.30 96.64 97.28
CA VAL A 1087 130.90 96.28 97.47
C VAL A 1087 130.68 94.78 97.34
N SER A 1088 129.97 94.18 98.29
CA SER A 1088 129.68 92.75 98.31
C SER A 1088 128.42 92.42 99.12
N GLY A 1089 127.93 91.18 99.01
CA GLY A 1089 126.89 90.64 99.88
C GLY A 1089 125.43 90.87 99.45
N THR A 1090 125.18 91.45 98.26
CA THR A 1090 123.81 91.73 97.81
C THR A 1090 123.03 90.48 97.39
N THR A 1091 121.82 90.30 97.91
CA THR A 1091 120.90 89.20 97.58
C THR A 1091 119.53 89.72 97.11
N LEU A 1092 118.80 88.95 96.28
CA LEU A 1092 117.42 89.25 95.89
C LEU A 1092 116.42 88.84 96.97
N THR A 1093 115.40 89.66 97.16
CA THR A 1093 114.31 89.46 98.11
C THR A 1093 112.97 89.79 97.44
N GLY A 1094 111.85 89.38 98.04
CA GLY A 1094 110.50 89.58 97.49
C GLY A 1094 109.89 88.30 96.93
N GLY A 1095 108.55 88.28 96.81
CA GLY A 1095 107.76 87.06 96.52
C GLY A 1095 108.10 86.38 95.19
N ASP A 1096 108.60 87.14 94.22
CA ASP A 1096 108.92 86.63 92.88
C ASP A 1096 110.42 86.37 92.69
N ALA A 1097 111.27 86.65 93.69
CA ALA A 1097 112.72 86.52 93.57
C ALA A 1097 113.17 85.11 93.13
N GLY A 1098 112.41 84.07 93.49
CA GLY A 1098 112.65 82.69 93.07
C GLY A 1098 112.60 82.46 91.56
N ASN A 1099 111.95 83.35 90.81
CA ASN A 1099 111.87 83.32 89.35
C ASN A 1099 113.04 84.04 88.66
N TYR A 1100 113.96 84.65 89.42
CA TYR A 1100 115.06 85.47 88.89
C TYR A 1100 116.45 85.05 89.37
N THR A 1101 117.49 85.59 88.72
CA THR A 1101 118.90 85.54 89.14
C THR A 1101 119.54 86.94 89.04
N LEU A 1102 120.39 87.37 90.01
CA LEU A 1102 120.97 88.73 90.08
C LEU A 1102 122.49 88.78 89.88
N THR A 1103 122.97 89.83 89.19
CA THR A 1103 124.38 90.25 89.09
C THR A 1103 124.59 91.73 89.42
N ILE A 1104 125.60 92.11 90.22
CA ILE A 1104 125.94 93.51 90.58
C ILE A 1104 127.46 93.83 90.52
N PRO A 1105 127.89 95.10 90.34
CA PRO A 1105 129.31 95.52 90.41
C PRO A 1105 129.94 95.36 91.81
N THR A 1106 131.24 95.02 91.87
CA THR A 1106 131.96 94.71 93.13
C THR A 1106 132.77 95.87 93.73
N SER A 1107 132.85 97.03 93.07
CA SER A 1107 133.46 98.24 93.61
C SER A 1107 132.83 99.50 93.01
N ALA A 1108 132.97 100.61 93.73
CA ALA A 1108 132.57 101.96 93.35
C ALA A 1108 133.62 102.97 93.83
N PHE A 1109 133.42 104.26 93.58
CA PHE A 1109 134.37 105.32 93.98
C PHE A 1109 133.65 106.45 94.71
N ALA A 1110 134.27 107.03 95.73
CA ALA A 1110 133.79 108.21 96.47
C ALA A 1110 134.96 108.96 97.13
N ASP A 1111 134.78 110.20 97.62
CA ASP A 1111 135.89 111.03 98.14
C ASP A 1111 136.03 110.99 99.68
N ILE A 1112 137.27 111.16 100.20
CA ILE A 1112 137.55 111.45 101.62
C ILE A 1112 138.27 112.81 101.76
N LEU A 1113 137.64 113.84 102.33
CA LEU A 1113 138.17 115.22 102.43
C LEU A 1113 139.09 115.44 103.67
N LYS A 1114 140.13 116.30 103.58
CA LYS A 1114 141.06 116.62 104.70
C LYS A 1114 140.38 117.46 105.81
N LYS A 1115 140.86 117.36 107.07
CA LYS A 1115 140.35 118.10 108.24
C LYS A 1115 141.24 119.34 108.51
N PRO A 1116 140.67 120.56 108.68
CA PRO A 1116 141.44 121.79 108.90
C PRO A 1116 142.17 121.83 110.24
#